data_AF-A0A516WT45-F1
#
_entry.id   AF-A0A516WT45-F1
#
_cell.length_a   1.000
_cell.length_b   1.000
_cell.length_c   1.000
_cell.angle_alpha   90.00
_cell.angle_beta   90.00
_cell.angle_gamma   90.00
#
_symmetry.space_group_name_H-M   'P 1'
#
loop_
_entity.id
_entity.type
_entity.pdbx_description
1 polymer ?
#
loop_
_entity_poly.entity_id
_entity_poly.type
_entity_poly.pdbx_seq_one_letter_code
_entity_poly.pdbx_strand_id
1 'polypeptide(L)'
;MGFIIGFAPWIVYWILVGNTGFVAAIAIAFGIAAVGQVLQRLRGQPWRTLEVGTVAVFALLLIAALTLDDAVLERWLQPLSNFGLFAIAAVGALIGRPFVREYAAATVDARTAASGGFRYITTAMTWMWVAAFGLMTVFSLIPPIVDGDATMRDAGDTLSVVCYWVLPFTLMGVAGLVSAVFPGWFEKRSQLLETHTSAEPAVTAQPAPAADLSAGSLELDVPASSRHDEAFSLIVRGARPGSSVTVRTTGTDLFGGQWRAEATFTVPADGIVDVAGQVPDHGDWDVADADAPLWAMRFVSEGRVPDLFVPPPDAWLVTVEASTPDGTSRRTVTRHVSAPGVSVRSLDVGDRPALLALPGGDAPSGGWPGVACFGGSEGGVDSQRSTVGMLAANGYAALAYSWVDESNTDATLVNVPLERFTSAVEALGAQPSVDANRVTAMAISRGAEGLLASACVGDLPVAGLILISPSSVSWQAIGPDGEIADTPSWTWKGRPVPWAPLQGGTLMPQLIRNAWRAHQDVTAHRPSLLRLGAAYRAGLAAAPADATLRSEQATASVLCLTGADDQLWPSDEMATAVLGRRSDARDEHRTFDGAGHLLRLGMFPADAQWTGGIAFGGGGAGQGRAQREAVHSVLGFLARITAVARA
;
A
#
# COMPACT_ATOMS: atom_id res chain seq x y z
N MET A 1 10.61 -3.83 31.03
CA MET A 1 11.40 -4.09 32.26
C MET A 1 12.21 -5.40 32.23
N GLY A 2 11.88 -6.42 31.41
CA GLY A 2 12.58 -7.73 31.45
C GLY A 2 14.04 -7.75 30.97
N PHE A 3 14.47 -6.79 30.14
CA PHE A 3 15.82 -6.75 29.58
C PHE A 3 16.91 -6.36 30.61
N ILE A 4 16.59 -5.47 31.55
CA ILE A 4 17.53 -4.98 32.58
C ILE A 4 17.99 -6.14 33.49
N ILE A 5 17.11 -7.13 33.73
CA ILE A 5 17.43 -8.31 34.53
C ILE A 5 18.56 -9.13 33.89
N GLY A 6 18.63 -9.19 32.56
CA GLY A 6 19.71 -9.86 31.83
C GLY A 6 21.09 -9.20 32.01
N PHE A 7 21.13 -7.91 32.37
CA PHE A 7 22.36 -7.17 32.63
C PHE A 7 22.80 -7.18 34.09
N ALA A 8 22.03 -7.76 35.01
CA ALA A 8 22.36 -7.73 36.43
C ALA A 8 23.78 -8.23 36.77
N PRO A 9 24.28 -9.36 36.21
CA PRO A 9 25.67 -9.78 36.44
C PRO A 9 26.71 -8.76 35.95
N TRP A 10 26.45 -8.10 34.82
CA TRP A 10 27.31 -7.07 34.24
C TRP A 10 27.33 -5.79 35.07
N ILE A 11 26.17 -5.35 35.56
CA ILE A 11 26.05 -4.18 36.43
C ILE A 11 26.83 -4.41 37.74
N VAL A 12 26.66 -5.58 38.36
CA VAL A 12 27.41 -5.94 39.58
C VAL A 12 28.90 -6.02 39.30
N TYR A 13 29.29 -6.66 38.20
CA TYR A 13 30.68 -6.70 37.77
C TYR A 13 31.29 -5.31 37.63
N TRP A 14 30.65 -4.39 36.91
CA TRP A 14 31.16 -3.03 36.72
C TRP A 14 31.27 -2.22 38.00
N ILE A 15 30.35 -2.40 38.96
CA ILE A 15 30.44 -1.78 40.29
C ILE A 15 31.64 -2.33 41.07
N LEU A 16 31.88 -3.64 41.00
CA LEU A 16 32.90 -4.30 41.82
C LEU A 16 34.30 -4.20 41.24
N VAL A 17 34.46 -4.28 39.92
CA VAL A 17 35.77 -4.41 39.26
C VAL A 17 36.66 -3.18 39.49
N GLY A 18 36.07 -1.98 39.57
CA GLY A 18 36.78 -0.75 39.90
C GLY A 18 37.11 -0.58 41.39
N ASN A 19 36.46 -1.33 42.28
CA ASN A 19 36.46 -1.06 43.74
C ASN A 19 36.93 -2.25 44.60
N THR A 20 37.08 -3.43 44.03
CA THR A 20 37.43 -4.67 44.74
C THR A 20 38.43 -5.50 43.93
N GLY A 21 38.99 -6.56 44.52
CA GLY A 21 39.91 -7.46 43.81
C GLY A 21 39.25 -8.15 42.61
N PHE A 22 39.99 -8.29 41.50
CA PHE A 22 39.45 -8.77 40.21
C PHE A 22 38.79 -10.15 40.30
N VAL A 23 39.46 -11.09 40.97
CA VAL A 23 38.93 -12.45 41.19
C VAL A 23 37.59 -12.39 41.94
N ALA A 24 37.49 -11.58 42.99
CA ALA A 24 36.25 -11.45 43.76
C ALA A 24 35.11 -10.84 42.94
N ALA A 25 35.39 -9.74 42.23
CA ALA A 25 34.42 -9.07 41.37
C ALA A 25 33.85 -10.01 40.30
N ILE A 26 34.74 -10.75 39.60
CA ILE A 26 34.36 -11.65 38.52
C ILE A 26 33.69 -12.92 39.06
N ALA A 27 34.17 -13.49 40.16
CA ALA A 27 33.55 -14.67 40.77
C ALA A 27 32.12 -14.39 41.26
N ILE A 28 31.87 -13.22 41.85
CA ILE A 28 30.53 -12.79 42.26
C ILE A 28 29.63 -12.65 41.03
N ALA A 29 30.09 -11.96 39.98
CA ALA A 29 29.32 -11.79 38.75
C ALA A 29 29.02 -13.13 38.05
N PHE A 30 30.01 -14.03 37.99
CA PHE A 30 29.84 -15.40 37.48
C PHE A 30 28.81 -16.18 38.29
N GLY A 31 28.89 -16.11 39.62
CA GLY A 31 27.93 -16.75 40.52
C GLY A 31 26.50 -16.25 40.29
N ILE A 32 26.30 -14.94 40.16
CA ILE A 32 24.99 -14.34 39.86
C ILE A 32 24.48 -14.81 38.49
N ALA A 33 25.34 -14.84 37.46
CA ALA A 33 24.97 -15.30 36.13
C ALA A 33 24.56 -16.80 36.14
N ALA A 34 25.33 -17.66 36.80
CA ALA A 34 25.08 -19.09 36.89
C ALA A 34 23.81 -19.41 37.70
N VAL A 35 23.63 -18.78 38.87
CA VAL A 35 22.41 -18.93 39.68
C VAL A 35 21.19 -18.41 38.91
N GLY A 36 21.33 -17.28 38.23
CA GLY A 36 20.30 -16.74 37.34
C GLY A 36 19.86 -17.75 36.28
N GLN A 37 20.80 -18.41 35.61
CA GLN A 37 20.51 -19.47 34.64
C GLN A 37 19.77 -20.65 35.28
N VAL A 38 20.25 -21.15 36.41
CA VAL A 38 19.62 -22.29 37.11
C VAL A 38 18.18 -21.96 37.51
N LEU A 39 17.95 -20.79 38.09
CA LEU A 39 16.61 -20.35 38.50
C LEU A 39 15.66 -20.23 37.31
N GLN A 40 16.13 -19.75 36.17
CA GLN A 40 15.32 -19.67 34.96
C GLN A 40 14.96 -21.06 34.40
N ARG A 41 15.90 -22.01 34.45
CA ARG A 41 15.65 -23.42 34.09
C ARG A 41 14.59 -24.05 34.97
N LEU A 42 14.69 -23.86 36.28
CA LEU A 42 13.72 -24.36 37.25
C LEU A 42 12.32 -23.77 37.04
N ARG A 43 12.25 -22.55 36.50
CA ARG A 43 10.99 -21.88 36.13
C ARG A 43 10.49 -22.24 34.72
N GLY A 44 11.11 -23.20 34.04
CA GLY A 44 10.72 -23.63 32.70
C GLY A 44 10.96 -22.60 31.60
N GLN A 45 11.79 -21.58 31.83
CA GLN A 45 12.06 -20.53 30.84
C GLN A 45 13.05 -21.01 29.75
N PRO A 46 12.88 -20.56 28.50
CA PRO A 46 13.77 -20.93 27.40
C PRO A 46 15.20 -20.43 27.60
N TRP A 47 16.17 -21.00 26.88
CA TRP A 47 17.54 -20.47 26.83
C TRP A 47 17.56 -19.12 26.14
N ARG A 48 18.14 -18.12 26.80
CA ARG A 48 18.36 -16.78 26.26
C ARG A 48 19.83 -16.57 25.93
N THR A 49 20.08 -16.01 24.76
CA THR A 49 21.41 -15.89 24.15
C THR A 49 22.32 -14.99 24.97
N LEU A 50 21.81 -13.83 25.43
CA LEU A 50 22.55 -12.89 26.29
C LEU A 50 23.10 -13.60 27.54
N GLU A 51 22.30 -14.51 28.05
CA GLU A 51 22.33 -15.00 29.41
C GLU A 51 23.25 -16.24 29.50
N VAL A 52 23.15 -17.14 28.52
CA VAL A 52 24.14 -18.20 28.26
C VAL A 52 25.50 -17.60 27.92
N GLY A 53 25.52 -16.61 27.04
CA GLY A 53 26.73 -15.91 26.66
C GLY A 53 27.42 -15.25 27.85
N THR A 54 26.64 -14.63 28.75
CA THR A 54 27.15 -13.98 29.97
C THR A 54 27.86 -14.98 30.89
N VAL A 55 27.29 -16.17 31.09
CA VAL A 55 27.95 -17.23 31.88
C VAL A 55 29.28 -17.65 31.24
N ALA A 56 29.31 -17.83 29.91
CA ALA A 56 30.52 -18.21 29.18
C ALA A 56 31.60 -17.13 29.27
N VAL A 57 31.25 -15.85 29.08
CA VAL A 57 32.21 -14.75 29.18
C VAL A 57 32.75 -14.64 30.60
N PHE A 58 31.90 -14.65 31.63
CA PHE A 58 32.39 -14.57 33.00
C PHE A 58 33.22 -15.78 33.43
N ALA A 59 32.95 -16.98 32.89
CA ALA A 59 33.83 -18.13 33.08
C ALA A 59 35.23 -17.88 32.49
N LEU A 60 35.31 -17.33 31.26
CA LEU A 60 36.58 -17.00 30.62
C LEU A 60 37.33 -15.88 31.35
N LEU A 61 36.62 -14.83 31.78
CA LEU A 61 37.19 -13.76 32.58
C LEU A 61 37.67 -14.26 33.94
N LEU A 62 36.96 -15.22 34.55
CA LEU A 62 37.39 -15.81 35.83
C LEU A 62 38.67 -16.62 35.66
N ILE A 63 38.77 -17.40 34.58
CA ILE A 63 40.02 -18.11 34.23
C ILE A 63 41.14 -17.10 34.03
N ALA A 64 40.91 -16.03 33.25
CA ALA A 64 41.90 -14.97 33.05
C ALA A 64 42.34 -14.33 34.39
N ALA A 65 41.39 -14.01 35.28
CA ALA A 65 41.69 -13.42 36.57
C ALA A 65 42.44 -14.34 37.54
N LEU A 66 42.33 -15.66 37.38
CA LEU A 66 43.07 -16.64 38.17
C LEU A 66 44.46 -16.99 37.59
N THR A 67 44.74 -16.58 36.35
CA THR A 67 45.93 -17.02 35.60
C THR A 67 46.86 -15.88 35.18
N LEU A 68 46.35 -14.65 35.06
CA LEU A 68 47.08 -13.47 34.62
C LEU A 68 47.41 -12.57 35.81
N ASP A 69 48.50 -11.81 35.68
CA ASP A 69 48.91 -10.82 36.67
C ASP A 69 47.96 -9.62 36.72
N ASP A 70 47.82 -9.00 37.90
CA ASP A 70 46.93 -7.86 38.12
C ASP A 70 47.20 -6.68 37.18
N ALA A 71 48.46 -6.44 36.78
CA ALA A 71 48.81 -5.39 35.82
C ALA A 71 48.23 -5.65 34.42
N VAL A 72 48.14 -6.91 34.00
CA VAL A 72 47.51 -7.29 32.73
C VAL A 72 46.00 -7.13 32.83
N LEU A 73 45.41 -7.51 33.96
CA LEU A 73 43.98 -7.37 34.21
C LEU A 73 43.57 -5.88 34.27
N GLU A 74 44.34 -5.03 34.95
CA GLU A 74 44.09 -3.58 35.04
C GLU A 74 44.00 -2.89 33.68
N ARG A 75 44.75 -3.40 32.70
CA ARG A 75 44.84 -2.86 31.36
C ARG A 75 43.82 -3.45 30.39
N TRP A 76 43.55 -4.75 30.48
CA TRP A 76 42.79 -5.47 29.44
C TRP A 76 41.39 -5.93 29.84
N LEU A 77 41.05 -5.89 31.13
CA LEU A 77 39.80 -6.48 31.61
C LEU A 77 38.56 -5.72 31.11
N GLN A 78 38.61 -4.39 31.02
CA GLN A 78 37.51 -3.59 30.44
C GLN A 78 37.33 -3.83 28.92
N PRO A 79 38.39 -3.82 28.07
CA PRO A 79 38.32 -4.30 26.68
C PRO A 79 37.70 -5.69 26.52
N LEU A 80 38.21 -6.67 27.29
CA LEU A 80 37.79 -8.07 27.15
C LEU A 80 36.33 -8.27 27.57
N SER A 81 35.88 -7.60 28.62
CA SER A 81 34.49 -7.65 29.07
C SER A 81 33.52 -6.99 28.08
N ASN A 82 33.85 -5.80 27.56
CA ASN A 82 33.07 -5.14 26.50
C ASN A 82 33.02 -5.97 25.22
N PHE A 83 34.16 -6.56 24.82
CA PHE A 83 34.23 -7.46 23.68
C PHE A 83 33.35 -8.70 23.89
N GLY A 84 33.30 -9.23 25.11
CA GLY A 84 32.40 -10.31 25.46
C GLY A 84 30.93 -9.98 25.20
N LEU A 85 30.43 -8.82 25.67
CA LEU A 85 29.07 -8.34 25.36
C LEU A 85 28.83 -8.17 23.87
N PHE A 86 29.80 -7.56 23.17
CA PHE A 86 29.74 -7.40 21.72
C PHE A 86 29.63 -8.75 21.00
N ALA A 87 30.47 -9.72 21.36
CA ALA A 87 30.49 -11.05 20.78
C ALA A 87 29.18 -11.79 21.02
N ILE A 88 28.62 -11.72 22.23
CA ILE A 88 27.32 -12.34 22.56
C ILE A 88 26.22 -11.76 21.67
N ALA A 89 26.13 -10.43 21.58
CA ALA A 89 25.11 -9.75 20.81
C ALA A 89 25.27 -10.01 19.29
N ALA A 90 26.51 -9.95 18.78
CA ALA A 90 26.82 -10.13 17.37
C ALA A 90 26.56 -11.59 16.94
N VAL A 91 27.06 -12.56 17.70
CA VAL A 91 26.81 -13.99 17.42
C VAL A 91 25.31 -14.27 17.49
N GLY A 92 24.60 -13.77 18.50
CA GLY A 92 23.15 -13.91 18.60
C GLY A 92 22.42 -13.36 17.37
N ALA A 93 22.77 -12.16 16.91
CA ALA A 93 22.22 -11.58 15.69
C ALA A 93 22.53 -12.43 14.44
N LEU A 94 23.77 -12.91 14.30
CA LEU A 94 24.23 -13.69 13.15
C LEU A 94 23.61 -15.09 13.06
N ILE A 95 23.33 -15.75 14.20
CA ILE A 95 22.64 -17.05 14.23
C ILE A 95 21.11 -16.92 14.19
N GLY A 96 20.57 -15.73 13.92
CA GLY A 96 19.13 -15.48 13.82
C GLY A 96 18.39 -15.45 15.16
N ARG A 97 19.12 -15.33 16.28
CA ARG A 97 18.61 -15.23 17.65
C ARG A 97 18.90 -13.86 18.29
N PRO A 98 18.29 -12.78 17.77
CA PRO A 98 18.50 -11.45 18.33
C PRO A 98 18.02 -11.40 19.79
N PHE A 99 18.91 -11.11 20.72
CA PHE A 99 18.59 -11.21 22.16
C PHE A 99 17.44 -10.27 22.55
N VAL A 100 17.30 -9.07 21.93
CA VAL A 100 16.21 -8.15 22.23
C VAL A 100 14.86 -8.83 21.99
N ARG A 101 14.75 -9.63 20.93
CA ARG A 101 13.54 -10.38 20.60
C ARG A 101 13.20 -11.40 21.68
N GLU A 102 14.19 -12.10 22.22
CA GLU A 102 13.98 -13.13 23.25
C GLU A 102 13.41 -12.55 24.56
N TYR A 103 13.75 -11.30 24.88
CA TYR A 103 13.17 -10.59 26.03
C TYR A 103 11.83 -9.91 25.68
N ALA A 104 11.73 -9.29 24.52
CA ALA A 104 10.52 -8.57 24.10
C ALA A 104 9.35 -9.52 23.81
N ALA A 105 9.61 -10.73 23.29
CA ALA A 105 8.58 -11.71 22.98
C ALA A 105 7.84 -12.19 24.25
N ALA A 106 8.48 -12.11 25.42
CA ALA A 106 7.85 -12.45 26.70
C ALA A 106 6.91 -11.35 27.22
N THR A 107 6.88 -10.18 26.57
CA THR A 107 6.07 -9.01 26.99
C THR A 107 4.89 -8.72 26.06
N VAL A 108 4.75 -9.48 24.98
CA VAL A 108 3.68 -9.33 24.00
C VAL A 108 3.00 -10.69 23.80
N ASP A 109 1.81 -10.68 23.22
CA ASP A 109 1.09 -11.91 22.87
C ASP A 109 1.78 -12.66 21.70
N ALA A 110 1.39 -13.93 21.51
CA ALA A 110 1.99 -14.79 20.49
C ALA A 110 1.83 -14.26 19.05
N ARG A 111 0.73 -13.54 18.76
CA ARG A 111 0.45 -12.99 17.44
C ARG A 111 1.39 -11.83 17.14
N THR A 112 1.50 -10.88 18.07
CA THR A 112 2.44 -9.76 17.96
C THR A 112 3.88 -10.26 17.84
N ALA A 113 4.26 -11.25 18.66
CA ALA A 113 5.60 -11.86 18.61
C ALA A 113 5.93 -12.53 17.26
N ALA A 114 4.92 -13.06 16.57
CA ALA A 114 5.06 -13.68 15.25
C ALA A 114 5.11 -12.66 14.10
N SER A 115 4.66 -11.43 14.32
CA SER A 115 4.57 -10.42 13.27
C SER A 115 5.94 -10.05 12.65
N GLY A 116 5.94 -9.79 11.34
CA GLY A 116 7.13 -9.35 10.62
C GLY A 116 7.67 -8.01 11.14
N GLY A 117 6.78 -7.10 11.54
CA GLY A 117 7.15 -5.80 12.10
C GLY A 117 7.90 -5.92 13.43
N PHE A 118 7.38 -6.73 14.36
CA PHE A 118 8.05 -7.03 15.62
C PHE A 118 9.43 -7.67 15.40
N ARG A 119 9.52 -8.65 14.48
CA ARG A 119 10.79 -9.27 14.11
C ARG A 119 11.79 -8.24 13.57
N TYR A 120 11.36 -7.32 12.72
CA TYR A 120 12.23 -6.27 12.18
C TYR A 120 12.72 -5.33 13.29
N ILE A 121 11.82 -4.75 14.08
CA ILE A 121 12.16 -3.79 15.15
C ILE A 121 13.15 -4.42 16.13
N THR A 122 12.85 -5.61 16.63
CA THR A 122 13.72 -6.30 17.60
C THR A 122 15.09 -6.66 17.02
N THR A 123 15.17 -6.93 15.72
CA THR A 123 16.46 -7.16 15.03
C THR A 123 17.25 -5.87 14.90
N ALA A 124 16.60 -4.77 14.48
CA ALA A 124 17.24 -3.46 14.37
C ALA A 124 17.75 -2.97 15.74
N MET A 125 16.94 -3.13 16.80
CA MET A 125 17.38 -2.82 18.17
C MET A 125 18.55 -3.69 18.60
N THR A 126 18.59 -4.96 18.24
CA THR A 126 19.74 -5.83 18.54
C THR A 126 21.00 -5.32 17.83
N TRP A 127 20.91 -4.94 16.55
CA TRP A 127 22.05 -4.36 15.83
C TRP A 127 22.52 -3.02 16.39
N MET A 128 21.60 -2.19 16.90
CA MET A 128 21.94 -0.99 17.67
C MET A 128 22.76 -1.35 18.92
N TRP A 129 22.37 -2.39 19.65
CA TRP A 129 23.13 -2.87 20.81
C TRP A 129 24.49 -3.47 20.41
N VAL A 130 24.57 -4.21 19.30
CA VAL A 130 25.84 -4.69 18.74
C VAL A 130 26.77 -3.50 18.45
N ALA A 131 26.25 -2.44 17.81
CA ALA A 131 27.03 -1.23 17.53
C ALA A 131 27.48 -0.52 18.82
N ALA A 132 26.59 -0.41 19.82
CA ALA A 132 26.92 0.17 21.12
C ALA A 132 28.05 -0.62 21.80
N PHE A 133 27.93 -1.93 21.93
CA PHE A 133 28.98 -2.78 22.53
C PHE A 133 30.28 -2.79 21.73
N GLY A 134 30.19 -2.73 20.40
CA GLY A 134 31.35 -2.60 19.51
C GLY A 134 32.11 -1.30 19.77
N LEU A 135 31.40 -0.17 19.81
CA LEU A 135 32.00 1.14 20.14
C LEU A 135 32.55 1.18 21.57
N MET A 136 31.85 0.58 22.54
CA MET A 136 32.37 0.42 23.91
C MET A 136 33.70 -0.33 23.92
N THR A 137 33.81 -1.40 23.12
CA THR A 137 35.04 -2.19 22.98
C THR A 137 36.16 -1.38 22.34
N VAL A 138 35.85 -0.63 21.28
CA VAL A 138 36.83 0.26 20.63
C VAL A 138 37.32 1.32 21.59
N PHE A 139 36.43 2.00 22.32
CA PHE A 139 36.84 3.02 23.29
C PHE A 139 37.68 2.42 24.41
N SER A 140 37.28 1.29 24.99
CA SER A 140 38.08 0.67 26.04
C SER A 140 39.43 0.14 25.53
N LEU A 141 39.60 -0.13 24.23
CA LEU A 141 40.89 -0.51 23.64
C LEU A 141 41.86 0.68 23.45
N ILE A 142 41.40 1.94 23.52
CA ILE A 142 42.27 3.10 23.29
C ILE A 142 43.34 3.25 24.39
N PRO A 143 43.01 3.36 25.70
CA PRO A 143 44.02 3.51 26.74
C PRO A 143 45.11 2.42 26.72
N PRO A 144 44.80 1.12 26.67
CA PRO A 144 45.82 0.08 26.72
C PRO A 144 46.65 0.00 25.43
N ILE A 145 46.33 0.72 24.36
CA ILE A 145 47.15 0.78 23.14
C ILE A 145 48.00 2.04 23.11
N VAL A 146 47.44 3.16 23.57
CA VAL A 146 48.07 4.50 23.50
C VAL A 146 48.97 4.77 24.69
N ASP A 147 48.61 4.27 25.87
CA ASP A 147 49.35 4.46 27.11
C ASP A 147 49.67 3.10 27.75
N GLY A 148 50.97 2.85 27.93
CA GLY A 148 51.49 1.61 28.51
C GLY A 148 51.10 1.42 29.97
N ASP A 149 50.87 2.53 30.67
CA ASP A 149 50.58 2.59 32.10
C ASP A 149 49.09 2.83 32.37
N ALA A 150 48.23 2.82 31.34
CA ALA A 150 46.80 2.99 31.49
C ALA A 150 46.19 1.93 32.40
N THR A 151 45.48 2.38 33.45
CA THR A 151 44.78 1.50 34.38
C THR A 151 43.30 1.87 34.47
N MET A 152 42.43 0.87 34.61
CA MET A 152 41.00 1.14 34.82
C MET A 152 40.65 1.72 36.20
N ARG A 153 41.61 1.78 37.14
CA ARG A 153 41.44 2.27 38.51
C ARG A 153 42.08 3.64 38.76
N ASP A 154 42.87 4.15 37.83
CA ASP A 154 43.54 5.44 37.99
C ASP A 154 42.55 6.59 37.71
N ALA A 155 42.12 7.25 38.77
CA ALA A 155 41.25 8.42 38.70
C ALA A 155 41.98 9.70 38.25
N GLY A 156 43.32 9.69 38.20
CA GLY A 156 44.15 10.81 37.76
C GLY A 156 44.36 10.88 36.24
N ASP A 157 44.25 9.75 35.54
CA ASP A 157 44.36 9.70 34.08
C ASP A 157 43.00 9.95 33.40
N THR A 158 42.90 11.13 32.77
CA THR A 158 41.69 11.54 32.05
C THR A 158 41.39 10.62 30.87
N LEU A 159 42.41 10.08 30.19
CA LEU A 159 42.22 9.20 29.04
C LEU A 159 41.56 7.87 29.47
N SER A 160 42.09 7.24 30.52
CA SER A 160 41.55 6.02 31.11
C SER A 160 40.13 6.21 31.65
N VAL A 161 39.87 7.29 32.40
CA VAL A 161 38.52 7.58 32.93
C VAL A 161 37.50 7.73 31.80
N VAL A 162 37.84 8.52 30.76
CA VAL A 162 36.92 8.77 29.65
C VAL A 162 36.65 7.51 28.84
N CYS A 163 37.68 6.74 28.51
CA CYS A 163 37.58 5.63 27.57
C CYS A 163 37.12 4.32 28.21
N TYR A 164 37.42 4.07 29.49
CA TYR A 164 36.93 2.88 30.19
C TYR A 164 35.51 3.06 30.77
N TRP A 165 35.17 4.28 31.20
CA TRP A 165 33.96 4.55 31.96
C TRP A 165 33.02 5.55 31.28
N VAL A 166 33.44 6.77 30.99
CA VAL A 166 32.48 7.80 30.52
C VAL A 166 31.85 7.44 29.18
N LEU A 167 32.65 7.19 28.14
CA LEU A 167 32.13 6.90 26.80
C LEU A 167 31.36 5.57 26.75
N PRO A 168 31.88 4.44 27.29
CA PRO A 168 31.16 3.19 27.21
C PRO A 168 29.79 3.20 27.91
N PHE A 169 29.72 3.78 29.11
CA PHE A 169 28.46 3.82 29.86
C PHE A 169 27.49 4.87 29.31
N THR A 170 27.99 5.95 28.68
CA THR A 170 27.13 6.87 27.93
C THR A 170 26.47 6.16 26.76
N LEU A 171 27.21 5.38 25.97
CA LEU A 171 26.65 4.59 24.87
C LEU A 171 25.59 3.59 25.34
N MET A 172 25.90 2.85 26.42
CA MET A 172 24.96 1.93 27.06
C MET A 172 23.69 2.66 27.51
N GLY A 173 23.83 3.80 28.18
CA GLY A 173 22.71 4.61 28.66
C GLY A 173 21.83 5.13 27.52
N VAL A 174 22.44 5.63 26.44
CA VAL A 174 21.72 6.09 25.24
C VAL A 174 20.98 4.93 24.57
N ALA A 175 21.64 3.78 24.36
CA ALA A 175 21.00 2.60 23.77
C ALA A 175 19.84 2.06 24.63
N GLY A 176 20.00 2.10 25.95
CA GLY A 176 18.95 1.77 26.92
C GLY A 176 17.76 2.73 26.83
N LEU A 177 18.01 4.04 26.78
CA LEU A 177 16.98 5.06 26.67
C LEU A 177 16.20 4.95 25.36
N VAL A 178 16.89 4.80 24.22
CA VAL A 178 16.25 4.58 22.92
C VAL A 178 15.38 3.33 22.96
N SER A 179 15.89 2.23 23.52
CA SER A 179 15.13 0.98 23.65
C SER A 179 13.87 1.10 24.50
N ALA A 180 13.88 1.99 25.50
CA ALA A 180 12.74 2.22 26.38
C ALA A 180 11.70 3.18 25.76
N VAL A 181 12.15 4.21 25.05
CA VAL A 181 11.28 5.29 24.54
C VAL A 181 10.70 4.96 23.16
N PHE A 182 11.48 4.31 22.29
CA PHE A 182 11.12 4.10 20.89
C PHE A 182 9.77 3.40 20.67
N PRO A 183 9.42 2.29 21.37
CA PRO A 183 8.15 1.59 21.13
C PRO A 183 6.93 2.49 21.38
N GLY A 184 6.86 3.15 22.54
CA GLY A 184 5.74 4.03 22.87
C GLY A 184 5.70 5.30 22.02
N TRP A 185 6.86 5.81 21.61
CA TRP A 185 6.93 6.91 20.63
C TRP A 185 6.36 6.48 19.27
N PHE A 186 6.75 5.31 18.78
CA PHE A 186 6.34 4.80 17.46
C PHE A 186 4.85 4.50 17.41
N GLU A 187 4.32 3.85 18.45
CA GLU A 187 2.89 3.56 18.61
C GLU A 187 2.07 4.85 18.59
N LYS A 188 2.43 5.82 19.44
CA LYS A 188 1.75 7.12 19.50
C LYS A 188 1.77 7.87 18.17
N ARG A 189 2.88 7.80 17.43
CA ARG A 189 3.01 8.46 16.12
C ARG A 189 2.20 7.74 15.03
N SER A 190 2.10 6.42 15.09
CA SER A 190 1.33 5.63 14.14
C SER A 190 -0.17 5.85 14.34
N GLN A 191 -0.65 5.85 15.59
CA GLN A 191 -2.04 6.17 15.94
C GLN A 191 -2.46 7.59 15.49
N LEU A 192 -1.53 8.55 15.55
CA LEU A 192 -1.78 9.90 15.05
C LEU A 192 -2.04 9.92 13.54
N LEU A 193 -1.34 9.07 12.77
CA LEU A 193 -1.54 8.96 11.32
C LEU A 193 -2.85 8.24 11.00
N GLU A 194 -3.14 7.14 11.69
CA GLU A 194 -4.39 6.38 11.53
C GLU A 194 -5.60 7.27 11.79
N THR A 195 -5.66 7.93 12.95
CA THR A 195 -6.77 8.84 13.29
C THR A 195 -6.95 9.99 12.31
N HIS A 196 -5.88 10.46 11.66
CA HIS A 196 -5.95 11.50 10.64
C HIS A 196 -6.48 11.00 9.29
N THR A 197 -6.44 9.68 9.05
CA THR A 197 -6.74 9.06 7.77
C THR A 197 -8.05 8.24 7.80
N SER A 198 -8.52 7.83 8.98
CA SER A 198 -9.65 6.89 9.15
C SER A 198 -11.06 7.52 9.19
N ALA A 199 -11.20 8.84 9.12
CA ALA A 199 -12.53 9.44 9.14
C ALA A 199 -13.20 9.31 7.76
N GLU A 200 -14.16 8.40 7.62
CA GLU A 200 -14.98 8.32 6.42
C GLU A 200 -15.74 9.64 6.21
N PRO A 201 -15.49 10.35 5.10
CA PRO A 201 -16.15 11.61 4.86
C PRO A 201 -17.63 11.38 4.54
N ALA A 202 -18.50 12.22 5.10
CA ALA A 202 -19.91 12.19 4.78
C ALA A 202 -20.15 12.62 3.32
N VAL A 203 -21.05 11.91 2.64
CA VAL A 203 -21.54 12.31 1.31
C VAL A 203 -22.10 13.74 1.40
N THR A 204 -21.61 14.60 0.52
CA THR A 204 -21.97 16.01 0.48
C THR A 204 -22.60 16.33 -0.86
N ALA A 205 -23.76 16.99 -0.85
CA ALA A 205 -24.38 17.46 -2.08
C ALA A 205 -23.44 18.42 -2.81
N GLN A 206 -23.21 18.19 -4.10
CA GLN A 206 -22.41 19.10 -4.92
C GLN A 206 -23.08 20.49 -4.98
N PRO A 207 -22.29 21.58 -5.00
CA PRO A 207 -22.82 22.92 -5.12
C PRO A 207 -23.53 23.11 -6.46
N ALA A 208 -24.56 23.97 -6.48
CA ALA A 208 -25.17 24.38 -7.74
C ALA A 208 -24.13 25.07 -8.63
N PRO A 209 -24.14 24.80 -9.95
CA PRO A 209 -23.16 25.39 -10.84
C PRO A 209 -23.35 26.90 -10.93
N ALA A 210 -22.25 27.62 -11.08
CA ALA A 210 -22.32 29.05 -11.34
C ALA A 210 -23.03 29.30 -12.68
N ALA A 211 -23.79 30.40 -12.77
CA ALA A 211 -24.48 30.75 -14.00
C ALA A 211 -23.47 30.89 -15.16
N ASP A 212 -23.89 30.39 -16.33
CA ASP A 212 -23.13 30.57 -17.57
C ASP A 212 -22.86 32.06 -17.81
N LEU A 213 -21.63 32.36 -18.20
CA LEU A 213 -21.18 33.72 -18.45
C LEU A 213 -20.62 33.81 -19.86
N SER A 214 -20.97 34.89 -20.56
CA SER A 214 -20.33 35.27 -21.81
C SER A 214 -20.11 36.77 -21.77
N ALA A 215 -18.88 37.17 -21.47
CA ALA A 215 -18.46 38.57 -21.41
C ALA A 215 -17.32 38.81 -22.40
N GLY A 216 -17.46 39.84 -23.24
CA GLY A 216 -16.53 40.12 -24.33
C GLY A 216 -16.78 39.22 -25.55
N SER A 217 -15.74 39.01 -26.36
CA SER A 217 -15.79 38.20 -27.58
C SER A 217 -15.45 36.72 -27.37
N LEU A 218 -15.14 36.29 -26.14
CA LEU A 218 -14.78 34.90 -25.87
C LEU A 218 -15.98 33.96 -25.97
N GLU A 219 -15.82 32.93 -26.78
CA GLU A 219 -16.78 31.83 -26.90
C GLU A 219 -16.12 30.54 -26.42
N LEU A 220 -16.87 29.80 -25.60
CA LEU A 220 -16.51 28.45 -25.14
C LEU A 220 -17.42 27.45 -25.83
N ASP A 221 -16.81 26.57 -26.62
CA ASP A 221 -17.48 25.44 -27.26
C ASP A 221 -17.13 24.17 -26.47
N VAL A 222 -18.06 23.81 -25.58
CA VAL A 222 -18.04 22.61 -24.73
C VAL A 222 -19.42 21.96 -24.81
N PRO A 223 -19.52 20.63 -24.74
CA PRO A 223 -20.83 19.98 -24.74
C PRO A 223 -21.60 20.33 -23.46
N ALA A 224 -22.93 20.48 -23.54
CA ALA A 224 -23.76 20.70 -22.36
C ALA A 224 -23.72 19.48 -21.41
N SER A 225 -23.62 18.28 -21.97
CA SER A 225 -23.44 17.04 -21.22
C SER A 225 -22.54 16.05 -21.97
N SER A 226 -21.86 15.19 -21.22
CA SER A 226 -21.02 14.10 -21.74
C SER A 226 -21.04 12.92 -20.77
N ARG A 227 -20.61 11.73 -21.19
CA ARG A 227 -20.39 10.62 -20.25
C ARG A 227 -18.98 10.64 -19.68
N HIS A 228 -18.78 9.90 -18.57
CA HIS A 228 -17.46 9.70 -17.99
C HIS A 228 -16.47 9.02 -18.95
N ASP A 229 -16.97 8.15 -19.83
CA ASP A 229 -16.22 7.41 -20.85
C ASP A 229 -16.09 8.13 -22.20
N GLU A 230 -16.56 9.37 -22.34
CA GLU A 230 -16.42 10.17 -23.57
C GLU A 230 -15.29 11.20 -23.44
N ALA A 231 -14.67 11.57 -24.56
CA ALA A 231 -13.62 12.58 -24.60
C ALA A 231 -14.16 13.97 -24.22
N PHE A 232 -13.38 14.74 -23.46
CA PHE A 232 -13.80 16.06 -23.00
C PHE A 232 -13.46 17.19 -23.99
N SER A 233 -14.28 17.35 -25.03
CA SER A 233 -14.06 18.39 -26.05
C SER A 233 -14.14 19.81 -25.45
N LEU A 234 -13.09 20.61 -25.66
CA LEU A 234 -12.99 22.00 -25.19
C LEU A 234 -12.29 22.86 -26.23
N ILE A 235 -13.04 23.78 -26.85
CA ILE A 235 -12.53 24.73 -27.82
C ILE A 235 -12.84 26.15 -27.36
N VAL A 236 -11.86 27.05 -27.47
CA VAL A 236 -12.01 28.49 -27.19
C VAL A 236 -11.88 29.29 -28.48
N ARG A 237 -12.79 30.24 -28.69
CA ARG A 237 -12.81 31.13 -29.86
C ARG A 237 -12.96 32.59 -29.45
N GLY A 238 -12.68 33.48 -30.40
CA GLY A 238 -12.95 34.93 -30.28
C GLY A 238 -11.93 35.69 -29.43
N ALA A 239 -10.83 35.05 -29.05
CA ALA A 239 -9.65 35.70 -28.53
C ALA A 239 -8.79 36.28 -29.67
N ARG A 240 -7.98 37.31 -29.37
CA ARG A 240 -7.10 37.93 -30.39
C ARG A 240 -5.94 36.97 -30.74
N PRO A 241 -5.64 36.71 -32.03
CA PRO A 241 -4.45 35.93 -32.40
C PRO A 241 -3.17 36.49 -31.77
N GLY A 242 -2.31 35.60 -31.28
CA GLY A 242 -1.08 35.93 -30.56
C GLY A 242 -1.28 36.42 -29.11
N SER A 243 -2.52 36.55 -28.62
CA SER A 243 -2.78 36.81 -27.20
C SER A 243 -2.79 35.52 -26.39
N SER A 244 -2.80 35.64 -25.06
CA SER A 244 -2.91 34.49 -24.15
C SER A 244 -4.34 34.30 -23.67
N VAL A 245 -4.79 33.06 -23.61
CA VAL A 245 -6.05 32.65 -22.98
C VAL A 245 -5.79 31.61 -21.90
N THR A 246 -6.36 31.81 -20.72
CA THR A 246 -6.29 30.84 -19.62
C THR A 246 -7.59 30.07 -19.55
N VAL A 247 -7.49 28.74 -19.62
CA VAL A 247 -8.58 27.79 -19.44
C VAL A 247 -8.47 27.18 -18.06
N ARG A 248 -9.56 27.26 -17.29
CA ARG A 248 -9.68 26.70 -15.95
C ARG A 248 -10.87 25.76 -15.89
N THR A 249 -10.67 24.59 -15.30
CA THR A 249 -11.74 23.64 -15.02
C THR A 249 -11.84 23.38 -13.53
N THR A 250 -13.05 23.25 -13.02
CA THR A 250 -13.31 22.97 -11.61
C THR A 250 -14.42 21.95 -11.45
N GLY A 251 -14.31 21.10 -10.43
CA GLY A 251 -15.33 20.13 -10.06
C GLY A 251 -15.34 19.83 -8.56
N THR A 252 -16.43 19.27 -8.08
CA THR A 252 -16.57 18.80 -6.69
C THR A 252 -16.77 17.29 -6.68
N ASP A 253 -16.04 16.59 -5.82
CA ASP A 253 -16.21 15.14 -5.60
C ASP A 253 -17.42 14.83 -4.69
N LEU A 254 -17.72 13.54 -4.52
CA LEU A 254 -18.81 13.02 -3.68
C LEU A 254 -18.78 13.54 -2.23
N PHE A 255 -17.59 13.86 -1.74
CA PHE A 255 -17.30 14.24 -0.36
C PHE A 255 -17.03 15.74 -0.21
N GLY A 256 -17.47 16.54 -1.19
CA GLY A 256 -17.35 17.99 -1.19
C GLY A 256 -15.93 18.53 -1.44
N GLY A 257 -14.96 17.67 -1.75
CA GLY A 257 -13.60 18.05 -2.09
C GLY A 257 -13.58 18.83 -3.41
N GLN A 258 -12.82 19.92 -3.45
CA GLN A 258 -12.72 20.81 -4.61
C GLN A 258 -11.50 20.45 -5.45
N TRP A 259 -11.72 20.35 -6.75
CA TRP A 259 -10.72 19.96 -7.73
C TRP A 259 -10.61 21.01 -8.82
N ARG A 260 -9.38 21.34 -9.24
CA ARG A 260 -9.12 22.38 -10.23
C ARG A 260 -7.94 22.04 -11.13
N ALA A 261 -8.09 22.26 -12.43
CA ALA A 261 -6.97 22.36 -13.37
C ALA A 261 -6.97 23.74 -14.05
N GLU A 262 -5.80 24.24 -14.41
CA GLU A 262 -5.62 25.48 -15.16
C GLU A 262 -4.46 25.37 -16.15
N ALA A 263 -4.65 25.89 -17.35
CA ALA A 263 -3.56 26.05 -18.31
C ALA A 263 -3.75 27.27 -19.21
N THR A 264 -2.65 27.84 -19.67
CA THR A 264 -2.62 29.01 -20.52
C THR A 264 -2.10 28.65 -21.91
N PHE A 265 -2.77 29.18 -22.93
CA PHE A 265 -2.49 28.94 -24.33
C PHE A 265 -2.27 30.25 -25.06
N THR A 266 -1.29 30.27 -25.96
CA THR A 266 -1.18 31.31 -26.98
C THR A 266 -2.19 31.03 -28.08
N VAL A 267 -3.02 32.01 -28.39
CA VAL A 267 -4.07 31.92 -29.40
C VAL A 267 -3.43 31.86 -30.79
N PRO A 268 -3.66 30.80 -31.58
CA PRO A 268 -3.09 30.66 -32.92
C PRO A 268 -3.60 31.71 -33.91
N ALA A 269 -2.98 31.75 -35.11
CA ALA A 269 -3.31 32.72 -36.16
C ALA A 269 -4.76 32.62 -36.66
N ASP A 270 -5.38 31.44 -36.57
CA ASP A 270 -6.78 31.19 -36.93
C ASP A 270 -7.77 31.59 -35.81
N GLY A 271 -7.27 31.98 -34.64
CA GLY A 271 -8.08 32.42 -33.50
C GLY A 271 -8.75 31.29 -32.72
N ILE A 272 -8.33 30.03 -32.90
CA ILE A 272 -8.96 28.86 -32.29
C ILE A 272 -7.97 28.15 -31.37
N VAL A 273 -8.29 28.04 -30.09
CA VAL A 273 -7.57 27.18 -29.15
C VAL A 273 -8.36 25.88 -28.98
N ASP A 274 -7.86 24.79 -29.56
CA ASP A 274 -8.40 23.45 -29.38
C ASP A 274 -7.49 22.67 -28.42
N VAL A 275 -7.99 22.40 -27.21
CA VAL A 275 -7.22 21.71 -26.16
C VAL A 275 -6.80 20.29 -26.58
N ALA A 276 -7.57 19.64 -27.45
CA ALA A 276 -7.24 18.30 -27.91
C ALA A 276 -6.00 18.28 -28.81
N GLY A 277 -5.78 19.35 -29.58
CA GLY A 277 -4.70 19.45 -30.57
C GLY A 277 -3.54 20.34 -30.17
N GLN A 278 -3.65 21.10 -29.06
CA GLN A 278 -2.70 22.12 -28.68
C GLN A 278 -2.07 21.84 -27.30
N VAL A 279 -0.74 21.95 -27.23
CA VAL A 279 0.01 21.92 -25.97
C VAL A 279 -0.09 23.31 -25.30
N PRO A 280 -0.39 23.42 -24.01
CA PRO A 280 -0.38 24.71 -23.30
C PRO A 280 1.04 25.28 -23.16
N ASP A 281 1.14 26.60 -23.03
CA ASP A 281 2.42 27.28 -22.77
C ASP A 281 2.92 27.01 -21.34
N HIS A 282 1.99 26.93 -20.38
CA HIS A 282 2.21 26.54 -18.99
C HIS A 282 0.88 26.20 -18.31
N GLY A 283 0.91 25.43 -17.22
CA GLY A 283 -0.29 25.04 -16.49
C GLY A 283 -0.10 23.76 -15.67
N ASP A 284 -1.22 23.13 -15.35
CA ASP A 284 -1.29 21.85 -14.64
C ASP A 284 -1.01 20.64 -15.55
N TRP A 285 -0.92 20.83 -16.88
CA TRP A 285 -0.50 19.83 -17.86
C TRP A 285 0.40 20.42 -18.96
N ASP A 286 1.09 19.55 -19.70
CA ASP A 286 2.13 19.91 -20.69
C ASP A 286 2.04 19.07 -21.99
N VAL A 287 0.89 18.46 -22.25
CA VAL A 287 0.61 17.64 -23.45
C VAL A 287 -0.69 18.08 -24.13
N ALA A 288 -0.80 17.84 -25.44
CA ALA A 288 -2.05 18.01 -26.18
C ALA A 288 -2.93 16.77 -25.95
N ASP A 289 -4.03 16.94 -25.23
CA ASP A 289 -4.95 15.87 -24.85
C ASP A 289 -6.31 16.46 -24.48
N ALA A 290 -7.37 15.97 -25.12
CA ALA A 290 -8.74 16.41 -24.88
C ALA A 290 -9.16 16.21 -23.41
N ASP A 291 -8.64 15.17 -22.76
CA ASP A 291 -9.01 14.81 -21.40
C ASP A 291 -8.15 15.52 -20.32
N ALA A 292 -7.11 16.25 -20.72
CA ALA A 292 -6.23 16.96 -19.80
C ALA A 292 -6.93 17.90 -18.80
N PRO A 293 -7.96 18.66 -19.20
CA PRO A 293 -8.70 19.49 -18.26
C PRO A 293 -9.39 18.70 -17.13
N LEU A 294 -9.52 17.38 -17.24
CA LEU A 294 -10.11 16.52 -16.22
C LEU A 294 -9.05 15.77 -15.41
N TRP A 295 -8.13 15.05 -16.06
CA TRP A 295 -7.14 14.26 -15.34
C TRP A 295 -6.10 15.13 -14.63
N ALA A 296 -5.83 16.34 -15.13
CA ALA A 296 -4.87 17.27 -14.53
C ALA A 296 -5.43 18.03 -13.31
N MET A 297 -6.71 17.84 -12.97
CA MET A 297 -7.29 18.51 -11.81
C MET A 297 -6.57 18.10 -10.53
N ARG A 298 -6.08 19.09 -9.80
CA ARG A 298 -5.46 18.97 -8.48
C ARG A 298 -6.48 19.20 -7.39
N PHE A 299 -6.29 18.56 -6.24
CA PHE A 299 -7.10 18.83 -5.06
C PHE A 299 -6.72 20.20 -4.47
N VAL A 300 -7.71 21.05 -4.23
CA VAL A 300 -7.50 22.45 -3.79
C VAL A 300 -8.29 22.84 -2.53
N SER A 301 -8.96 21.91 -1.84
CA SER A 301 -9.64 22.23 -0.59
C SER A 301 -8.64 22.48 0.54
N GLU A 302 -8.68 23.68 1.12
CA GLU A 302 -7.85 24.05 2.26
C GLU A 302 -8.19 23.23 3.51
N GLY A 303 -7.17 22.90 4.31
CA GLY A 303 -7.35 22.20 5.58
C GLY A 303 -7.84 20.75 5.46
N ARG A 304 -7.78 20.16 4.26
CA ARG A 304 -8.15 18.76 4.02
C ARG A 304 -6.99 18.01 3.39
N VAL A 305 -6.81 16.76 3.80
CA VAL A 305 -5.90 15.85 3.13
C VAL A 305 -6.56 15.40 1.82
N PRO A 306 -5.86 15.48 0.67
CA PRO A 306 -6.38 14.95 -0.58
C PRO A 306 -6.54 13.43 -0.50
N ASP A 307 -7.62 12.91 -1.09
CA ASP A 307 -7.92 11.48 -1.25
C ASP A 307 -8.38 11.24 -2.70
N LEU A 308 -8.49 9.98 -3.11
CA LEU A 308 -8.96 9.57 -4.42
C LEU A 308 -10.26 10.30 -4.80
N PHE A 309 -10.29 10.90 -5.99
CA PHE A 309 -11.50 11.50 -6.52
C PHE A 309 -12.61 10.44 -6.69
N VAL A 310 -13.76 10.66 -6.05
CA VAL A 310 -14.97 9.87 -6.24
C VAL A 310 -16.05 10.75 -6.89
N PRO A 311 -16.55 10.41 -8.09
CA PRO A 311 -17.60 11.20 -8.75
C PRO A 311 -18.92 11.14 -7.94
N PRO A 312 -19.72 12.23 -7.94
CA PRO A 312 -21.11 12.17 -7.47
C PRO A 312 -21.93 11.09 -8.21
N PRO A 313 -22.92 10.44 -7.55
CA PRO A 313 -23.57 9.24 -8.08
C PRO A 313 -24.45 9.48 -9.31
N ASP A 314 -25.08 10.65 -9.43
CA ASP A 314 -25.99 10.97 -10.55
C ASP A 314 -25.22 11.57 -11.73
N ALA A 315 -24.55 12.70 -11.49
CA ALA A 315 -23.71 13.38 -12.47
C ALA A 315 -22.67 14.25 -11.77
N TRP A 316 -21.48 14.34 -12.37
CA TRP A 316 -20.43 15.24 -11.96
C TRP A 316 -20.52 16.57 -12.73
N LEU A 317 -20.67 17.68 -12.02
CA LEU A 317 -20.70 19.01 -12.63
C LEU A 317 -19.28 19.57 -12.78
N VAL A 318 -18.86 19.78 -14.03
CA VAL A 318 -17.55 20.36 -14.37
C VAL A 318 -17.75 21.75 -14.94
N THR A 319 -17.30 22.77 -14.21
CA THR A 319 -17.31 24.16 -14.71
C THR A 319 -16.04 24.42 -15.49
N VAL A 320 -16.18 24.95 -16.71
CA VAL A 320 -15.10 25.39 -17.60
C VAL A 320 -15.17 26.91 -17.71
N GLU A 321 -14.05 27.58 -17.51
CA GLU A 321 -13.91 29.03 -17.67
C GLU A 321 -12.71 29.33 -18.56
N ALA A 322 -12.90 30.13 -19.60
CA ALA A 322 -11.84 30.71 -20.41
C ALA A 322 -11.77 32.20 -20.14
N SER A 323 -10.57 32.71 -19.93
CA SER A 323 -10.34 34.11 -19.55
C SER A 323 -9.18 34.71 -20.33
N THR A 324 -9.35 35.99 -20.68
CA THR A 324 -8.33 36.88 -21.25
C THR A 324 -8.42 38.21 -20.49
N PRO A 325 -7.46 39.14 -20.64
CA PRO A 325 -7.59 40.47 -20.06
C PRO A 325 -8.85 41.24 -20.50
N ASP A 326 -9.45 40.90 -21.65
CA ASP A 326 -10.55 41.65 -22.26
C ASP A 326 -11.93 40.95 -22.14
N GLY A 327 -11.99 39.75 -21.56
CA GLY A 327 -13.23 38.99 -21.48
C GLY A 327 -13.11 37.64 -20.79
N THR A 328 -14.27 37.09 -20.40
CA THR A 328 -14.41 35.79 -19.75
C THR A 328 -15.63 35.07 -20.29
N SER A 329 -15.49 33.78 -20.55
CA SER A 329 -16.58 32.89 -20.88
C SER A 329 -16.59 31.73 -19.90
N ARG A 330 -17.77 31.31 -19.44
CA ARG A 330 -17.94 30.20 -18.50
C ARG A 330 -19.12 29.34 -18.88
N ARG A 331 -18.95 28.02 -18.82
CA ARG A 331 -19.98 27.01 -19.06
C ARG A 331 -19.82 25.85 -18.08
N THR A 332 -20.92 25.17 -17.75
CA THR A 332 -20.87 23.92 -16.98
C THR A 332 -21.23 22.73 -17.85
N VAL A 333 -20.37 21.71 -17.85
CA VAL A 333 -20.62 20.41 -18.47
C VAL A 333 -21.16 19.45 -17.42
N THR A 334 -22.34 18.88 -17.65
CA THR A 334 -22.88 17.80 -16.82
C THR A 334 -22.32 16.46 -17.29
N ARG A 335 -21.45 15.85 -16.48
CA ARG A 335 -20.84 14.56 -16.81
C ARG A 335 -21.59 13.41 -16.17
N HIS A 336 -22.17 12.53 -16.98
CA HIS A 336 -23.02 11.43 -16.52
C HIS A 336 -22.25 10.12 -16.38
N VAL A 337 -22.71 9.30 -15.44
CA VAL A 337 -22.26 7.91 -15.28
C VAL A 337 -22.67 7.03 -16.47
N SER A 338 -23.80 7.33 -17.11
CA SER A 338 -24.39 6.51 -18.17
C SER A 338 -25.12 7.34 -19.23
N ALA A 339 -25.55 6.68 -20.31
CA ALA A 339 -26.35 7.27 -21.39
C ALA A 339 -27.84 7.40 -21.02
N PRO A 340 -28.57 8.36 -21.60
CA PRO A 340 -30.02 8.42 -21.51
C PRO A 340 -30.67 7.08 -21.93
N GLY A 341 -31.65 6.62 -21.15
CA GLY A 341 -32.39 5.38 -21.43
C GLY A 341 -31.78 4.11 -20.80
N VAL A 342 -30.54 4.16 -20.32
CA VAL A 342 -29.99 3.06 -19.50
C VAL A 342 -30.80 2.97 -18.19
N SER A 343 -31.22 1.77 -17.85
CA SER A 343 -31.90 1.52 -16.58
C SER A 343 -30.93 0.85 -15.61
N VAL A 344 -30.88 1.35 -14.37
CA VAL A 344 -30.10 0.76 -13.28
C VAL A 344 -31.06 0.40 -12.16
N ARG A 345 -31.05 -0.86 -11.73
CA ARG A 345 -31.90 -1.34 -10.64
C ARG A 345 -31.14 -2.23 -9.68
N SER A 346 -31.47 -2.11 -8.40
CA SER A 346 -30.99 -3.02 -7.37
C SER A 346 -31.72 -4.35 -7.44
N LEU A 347 -31.00 -5.43 -7.12
CA LEU A 347 -31.52 -6.77 -6.91
C LEU A 347 -30.59 -7.54 -5.95
N ASP A 348 -31.04 -8.68 -5.46
CA ASP A 348 -30.22 -9.58 -4.64
C ASP A 348 -29.83 -10.84 -5.43
N VAL A 349 -28.56 -11.21 -5.34
CA VAL A 349 -28.05 -12.50 -5.84
C VAL A 349 -27.68 -13.35 -4.62
N GLY A 350 -28.55 -14.31 -4.31
CA GLY A 350 -28.47 -15.03 -3.03
C GLY A 350 -28.85 -14.10 -1.87
N ASP A 351 -27.92 -13.90 -0.95
CA ASP A 351 -28.05 -13.05 0.24
C ASP A 351 -27.34 -11.68 0.08
N ARG A 352 -26.90 -11.33 -1.14
CA ARG A 352 -26.01 -10.19 -1.38
C ARG A 352 -26.55 -9.20 -2.41
N PRO A 353 -26.30 -7.90 -2.21
CA PRO A 353 -26.78 -6.87 -3.11
C PRO A 353 -26.03 -6.90 -4.44
N ALA A 354 -26.76 -6.56 -5.49
CA ALA A 354 -26.28 -6.35 -6.84
C ALA A 354 -26.98 -5.15 -7.50
N LEU A 355 -26.30 -4.52 -8.47
CA LEU A 355 -26.87 -3.50 -9.34
C LEU A 355 -26.82 -3.98 -10.77
N LEU A 356 -27.98 -4.12 -11.41
CA LEU A 356 -28.10 -4.46 -12.81
C LEU A 356 -28.32 -3.19 -13.63
N ALA A 357 -27.39 -2.90 -14.54
CA ALA A 357 -27.50 -1.89 -15.57
C ALA A 357 -27.86 -2.55 -16.90
N LEU A 358 -28.90 -2.03 -17.55
CA LEU A 358 -29.41 -2.52 -18.82
C LEU A 358 -29.35 -1.41 -19.88
N PRO A 359 -28.86 -1.69 -21.10
CA PRO A 359 -28.90 -0.75 -22.21
C PRO A 359 -30.29 -0.16 -22.44
N GLY A 360 -30.34 1.03 -23.03
CA GLY A 360 -31.61 1.65 -23.42
C GLY A 360 -32.23 0.98 -24.65
N GLY A 361 -33.57 0.94 -24.69
CA GLY A 361 -34.35 0.35 -25.78
C GLY A 361 -34.65 -1.13 -25.59
N ASP A 362 -35.20 -1.75 -26.64
CA ASP A 362 -35.55 -3.17 -26.63
C ASP A 362 -34.31 -4.04 -26.82
N ALA A 363 -34.25 -5.15 -26.07
CA ALA A 363 -33.17 -6.11 -26.23
C ALA A 363 -33.21 -6.74 -27.63
N PRO A 364 -32.05 -7.05 -28.25
CA PRO A 364 -31.99 -7.88 -29.45
C PRO A 364 -32.72 -9.20 -29.25
N SER A 365 -33.14 -9.85 -30.35
CA SER A 365 -33.88 -11.12 -30.30
C SER A 365 -33.19 -12.24 -29.52
N GLY A 366 -31.86 -12.21 -29.40
CA GLY A 366 -31.07 -13.15 -28.60
C GLY A 366 -30.69 -12.65 -27.20
N GLY A 367 -31.07 -11.43 -26.82
CA GLY A 367 -30.60 -10.76 -25.61
C GLY A 367 -29.32 -9.94 -25.81
N TRP A 368 -29.02 -9.08 -24.84
CA TRP A 368 -27.77 -8.34 -24.78
C TRP A 368 -26.60 -9.22 -24.34
N PRO A 369 -25.36 -9.02 -24.84
CA PRO A 369 -24.18 -9.57 -24.20
C PRO A 369 -24.05 -9.06 -22.76
N GLY A 370 -23.55 -9.91 -21.86
CA GLY A 370 -23.50 -9.66 -20.43
C GLY A 370 -22.08 -9.45 -19.88
N VAL A 371 -21.92 -8.60 -18.86
CA VAL A 371 -20.68 -8.44 -18.09
C VAL A 371 -20.95 -8.44 -16.58
N ALA A 372 -20.50 -9.48 -15.88
CA ALA A 372 -20.48 -9.47 -14.41
C ALA A 372 -19.25 -8.70 -13.90
N CYS A 373 -19.45 -7.66 -13.07
CA CYS A 373 -18.43 -6.72 -12.63
C CYS A 373 -18.18 -6.84 -11.12
N PHE A 374 -16.92 -6.98 -10.72
CA PHE A 374 -16.51 -7.16 -9.33
C PHE A 374 -15.46 -6.11 -8.92
N GLY A 375 -15.72 -5.40 -7.82
CA GLY A 375 -14.80 -4.42 -7.23
C GLY A 375 -13.54 -5.05 -6.61
N GLY A 376 -12.64 -4.17 -6.15
CA GLY A 376 -11.45 -4.54 -5.38
C GLY A 376 -11.75 -4.91 -3.94
N SER A 377 -10.79 -4.70 -3.04
CA SER A 377 -10.93 -4.98 -1.60
C SER A 377 -12.03 -4.17 -0.91
N GLU A 378 -12.43 -3.05 -1.50
CA GLU A 378 -13.54 -2.21 -1.05
C GLU A 378 -14.88 -2.98 -1.12
N GLY A 379 -14.98 -3.98 -1.99
CA GLY A 379 -16.22 -4.70 -2.24
C GLY A 379 -17.33 -3.78 -2.76
N GLY A 380 -18.57 -4.13 -2.43
CA GLY A 380 -19.72 -3.29 -2.70
C GLY A 380 -20.12 -3.15 -4.17
N VAL A 381 -21.38 -2.78 -4.36
CA VAL A 381 -21.92 -2.50 -5.69
C VAL A 381 -21.53 -1.11 -6.19
N ASP A 382 -21.32 -0.15 -5.28
CA ASP A 382 -21.03 1.24 -5.62
C ASP A 382 -19.66 1.43 -6.26
N SER A 383 -18.67 0.62 -5.88
CA SER A 383 -17.34 0.60 -6.49
C SER A 383 -17.38 0.26 -8.00
N GLN A 384 -18.45 -0.38 -8.46
CA GLN A 384 -18.66 -0.76 -9.86
C GLN A 384 -19.84 -0.03 -10.53
N ARG A 385 -20.52 0.88 -9.84
CA ARG A 385 -21.66 1.63 -10.39
C ARG A 385 -21.31 2.37 -11.68
N SER A 386 -20.16 3.03 -11.69
CA SER A 386 -19.69 3.73 -12.90
C SER A 386 -19.35 2.77 -14.04
N THR A 387 -18.73 1.63 -13.73
CA THR A 387 -18.38 0.59 -14.70
C THR A 387 -19.62 0.03 -15.38
N VAL A 388 -20.64 -0.37 -14.62
CA VAL A 388 -21.86 -0.97 -15.19
C VAL A 388 -22.68 0.05 -15.98
N GLY A 389 -22.70 1.32 -15.55
CA GLY A 389 -23.31 2.42 -16.30
C GLY A 389 -22.64 2.60 -17.67
N MET A 390 -21.31 2.68 -17.70
CA MET A 390 -20.53 2.77 -18.93
C MET A 390 -20.77 1.59 -19.86
N LEU A 391 -20.76 0.36 -19.34
CA LEU A 391 -20.97 -0.85 -20.14
C LEU A 391 -22.38 -0.89 -20.76
N ALA A 392 -23.41 -0.53 -19.99
CA ALA A 392 -24.78 -0.43 -20.48
C ALA A 392 -24.96 0.67 -21.52
N ALA A 393 -24.30 1.82 -21.34
CA ALA A 393 -24.26 2.88 -22.35
C ALA A 393 -23.63 2.43 -23.67
N ASN A 394 -22.78 1.40 -23.64
CA ASN A 394 -22.09 0.82 -24.78
C ASN A 394 -22.70 -0.54 -25.23
N GLY A 395 -23.93 -0.85 -24.82
CA GLY A 395 -24.72 -1.97 -25.36
C GLY A 395 -24.54 -3.32 -24.65
N TYR A 396 -23.97 -3.34 -23.44
CA TYR A 396 -23.80 -4.55 -22.64
C TYR A 396 -24.68 -4.51 -21.39
N ALA A 397 -25.44 -5.56 -21.12
CA ALA A 397 -26.06 -5.73 -19.81
C ALA A 397 -24.96 -5.98 -18.78
N ALA A 398 -24.96 -5.25 -17.67
CA ALA A 398 -23.86 -5.31 -16.71
C ALA A 398 -24.38 -5.45 -15.28
N LEU A 399 -23.77 -6.35 -14.51
CA LEU A 399 -24.14 -6.62 -13.12
C LEU A 399 -22.97 -6.31 -12.18
N ALA A 400 -23.09 -5.28 -11.35
CA ALA A 400 -22.18 -5.06 -10.24
C ALA A 400 -22.63 -5.92 -9.06
N TYR A 401 -21.73 -6.69 -8.47
CA TYR A 401 -22.07 -7.62 -7.39
C TYR A 401 -21.16 -7.43 -6.18
N SER A 402 -21.77 -7.31 -4.99
CA SER A 402 -21.04 -7.24 -3.73
C SER A 402 -20.62 -8.64 -3.27
N TRP A 403 -19.40 -9.03 -3.63
CA TRP A 403 -18.83 -10.34 -3.28
C TRP A 403 -18.25 -10.37 -1.84
N VAL A 404 -18.02 -9.21 -1.25
CA VAL A 404 -17.63 -9.00 0.16
C VAL A 404 -18.88 -8.79 1.01
N ASP A 405 -18.81 -9.13 2.29
CA ASP A 405 -19.88 -8.85 3.25
C ASP A 405 -19.72 -7.47 3.87
N GLU A 406 -20.40 -6.48 3.29
CA GLU A 406 -20.37 -5.09 3.78
C GLU A 406 -21.04 -4.94 5.15
N SER A 407 -21.88 -5.89 5.57
CA SER A 407 -22.49 -5.86 6.90
C SER A 407 -21.54 -6.34 8.00
N ASN A 408 -20.43 -7.00 7.60
CA ASN A 408 -19.43 -7.54 8.50
C ASN A 408 -18.12 -6.77 8.37
N THR A 409 -18.03 -5.67 9.13
CA THR A 409 -16.82 -4.85 9.22
C THR A 409 -15.60 -5.64 9.71
N ASP A 410 -15.81 -6.74 10.44
CA ASP A 410 -14.77 -7.54 11.10
C ASP A 410 -14.11 -8.60 10.20
N ALA A 411 -14.56 -8.78 8.95
CA ALA A 411 -14.09 -9.88 8.08
C ALA A 411 -14.22 -9.60 6.58
N THR A 412 -13.75 -8.45 6.10
CA THR A 412 -13.92 -8.03 4.70
C THR A 412 -13.30 -8.99 3.69
N LEU A 413 -12.15 -9.62 3.98
CA LEU A 413 -11.47 -10.55 3.06
C LEU A 413 -10.99 -11.85 3.72
N VAL A 414 -11.86 -12.48 4.51
CA VAL A 414 -11.53 -13.72 5.24
C VAL A 414 -12.46 -14.86 4.82
N ASN A 415 -11.88 -15.99 4.38
CA ASN A 415 -12.61 -17.21 4.01
C ASN A 415 -13.75 -17.00 2.98
N VAL A 416 -13.58 -16.07 2.03
CA VAL A 416 -14.62 -15.70 1.06
C VAL A 416 -14.86 -16.87 0.08
N PRO A 417 -16.09 -17.41 -0.05
CA PRO A 417 -16.40 -18.48 -0.98
C PRO A 417 -16.28 -18.02 -2.45
N LEU A 418 -15.46 -18.73 -3.23
CA LEU A 418 -15.29 -18.45 -4.68
C LEU A 418 -16.55 -18.73 -5.50
N GLU A 419 -17.48 -19.52 -4.96
CA GLU A 419 -18.80 -19.79 -5.52
C GLU A 419 -19.61 -18.49 -5.74
N ARG A 420 -19.32 -17.43 -4.97
CA ARG A 420 -20.00 -16.12 -5.11
C ARG A 420 -19.84 -15.53 -6.50
N PHE A 421 -18.67 -15.69 -7.13
CA PHE A 421 -18.42 -15.18 -8.49
C PHE A 421 -19.27 -15.95 -9.52
N THR A 422 -19.36 -17.28 -9.39
CA THR A 422 -20.20 -18.13 -10.25
C THR A 422 -21.68 -17.75 -10.12
N SER A 423 -22.18 -17.61 -8.88
CA SER A 423 -23.57 -17.21 -8.63
C SER A 423 -23.94 -15.88 -9.30
N ALA A 424 -23.03 -14.89 -9.28
CA ALA A 424 -23.25 -13.61 -9.93
C ALA A 424 -23.29 -13.73 -11.47
N VAL A 425 -22.39 -14.52 -12.06
CA VAL A 425 -22.39 -14.78 -13.51
C VAL A 425 -23.67 -15.50 -13.95
N GLU A 426 -24.08 -16.54 -13.22
CA GLU A 426 -25.30 -17.29 -13.51
C GLU A 426 -26.55 -16.42 -13.34
N ALA A 427 -26.61 -15.57 -12.30
CA ALA A 427 -27.73 -14.66 -12.08
C ALA A 427 -27.85 -13.59 -13.18
N LEU A 428 -26.73 -13.15 -13.76
CA LEU A 428 -26.74 -12.28 -14.93
C LEU A 428 -27.23 -13.02 -16.19
N GLY A 429 -26.70 -14.22 -16.44
CA GLY A 429 -27.13 -15.05 -17.57
C GLY A 429 -28.60 -15.48 -17.51
N ALA A 430 -29.18 -15.54 -16.31
CA ALA A 430 -30.60 -15.86 -16.10
C ALA A 430 -31.54 -14.66 -16.37
N GLN A 431 -31.03 -13.46 -16.61
CA GLN A 431 -31.89 -12.31 -16.93
C GLN A 431 -32.54 -12.50 -18.30
N PRO A 432 -33.87 -12.30 -18.45
CA PRO A 432 -34.57 -12.55 -19.71
C PRO A 432 -34.06 -11.75 -20.92
N SER A 433 -33.46 -10.59 -20.67
CA SER A 433 -32.91 -9.69 -21.68
C SER A 433 -31.42 -9.91 -21.96
N VAL A 434 -30.80 -10.96 -21.42
CA VAL A 434 -29.36 -11.25 -21.54
C VAL A 434 -29.16 -12.56 -22.29
N ASP A 435 -28.21 -12.57 -23.21
CA ASP A 435 -27.76 -13.78 -23.90
C ASP A 435 -26.78 -14.54 -23.00
N ALA A 436 -27.25 -15.63 -22.39
CA ALA A 436 -26.46 -16.46 -21.47
C ALA A 436 -25.18 -17.04 -22.13
N ASN A 437 -25.13 -17.17 -23.45
CA ASN A 437 -23.94 -17.67 -24.15
C ASN A 437 -22.90 -16.59 -24.43
N ARG A 438 -23.22 -15.32 -24.12
CA ARG A 438 -22.38 -14.14 -24.38
C ARG A 438 -22.13 -13.36 -23.10
N VAL A 439 -22.00 -14.06 -21.98
CA VAL A 439 -21.64 -13.50 -20.69
C VAL A 439 -20.12 -13.51 -20.52
N THR A 440 -19.57 -12.40 -20.03
CA THR A 440 -18.18 -12.23 -19.64
C THR A 440 -18.11 -11.77 -18.18
N ALA A 441 -16.92 -11.82 -17.58
CA ALA A 441 -16.71 -11.29 -16.24
C ALA A 441 -15.49 -10.36 -16.20
N MET A 442 -15.60 -9.31 -15.38
CA MET A 442 -14.60 -8.28 -15.22
C MET A 442 -14.37 -8.03 -13.72
N ALA A 443 -13.11 -7.92 -13.31
CA ALA A 443 -12.80 -7.61 -11.93
C ALA A 443 -11.50 -6.82 -11.77
N ILE A 444 -11.36 -6.15 -10.62
CA ILE A 444 -10.23 -5.28 -10.29
C ILE A 444 -9.53 -5.79 -9.02
N SER A 445 -8.20 -5.78 -9.00
CA SER A 445 -7.40 -6.01 -7.78
C SER A 445 -7.73 -7.34 -7.07
N ARG A 446 -8.13 -7.31 -5.79
CA ARG A 446 -8.62 -8.49 -5.05
C ARG A 446 -9.79 -9.18 -5.72
N GLY A 447 -10.69 -8.44 -6.37
CA GLY A 447 -11.74 -9.03 -7.19
C GLY A 447 -11.17 -9.79 -8.39
N ALA A 448 -10.11 -9.27 -9.04
CA ALA A 448 -9.44 -9.94 -10.16
C ALA A 448 -8.74 -11.23 -9.73
N GLU A 449 -8.11 -11.23 -8.55
CA GLU A 449 -7.59 -12.45 -7.91
C GLU A 449 -8.71 -13.48 -7.66
N GLY A 450 -9.81 -13.08 -7.02
CA GLY A 450 -10.93 -13.96 -6.70
C GLY A 450 -11.63 -14.51 -7.95
N LEU A 451 -11.87 -13.66 -8.95
CA LEU A 451 -12.48 -14.06 -10.22
C LEU A 451 -11.59 -15.07 -10.97
N LEU A 452 -10.28 -14.81 -11.06
CA LEU A 452 -9.34 -15.75 -11.67
C LEU A 452 -9.26 -17.04 -10.87
N ALA A 453 -9.20 -16.97 -9.53
CA ALA A 453 -9.18 -18.14 -8.67
C ALA A 453 -10.43 -19.01 -8.87
N SER A 454 -11.62 -18.40 -8.93
CA SER A 454 -12.89 -19.08 -9.24
C SER A 454 -12.83 -19.79 -10.59
N ALA A 455 -12.32 -19.14 -11.63
CA ALA A 455 -12.13 -19.73 -12.95
C ALA A 455 -11.05 -20.83 -13.01
N CYS A 456 -10.08 -20.85 -12.08
CA CYS A 456 -9.07 -21.91 -12.01
C CYS A 456 -9.62 -23.18 -11.34
N VAL A 457 -10.44 -23.04 -10.30
CA VAL A 457 -10.88 -24.18 -9.46
C VAL A 457 -12.27 -24.70 -9.80
N GLY A 458 -13.07 -23.92 -10.51
CA GLY A 458 -14.46 -24.20 -10.88
C GLY A 458 -14.72 -24.05 -12.38
N ASP A 459 -15.94 -24.37 -12.77
CA ASP A 459 -16.43 -24.17 -14.15
C ASP A 459 -17.20 -22.85 -14.19
N LEU A 460 -16.50 -21.75 -14.50
CA LEU A 460 -17.10 -20.43 -14.58
C LEU A 460 -17.68 -20.23 -15.99
N PRO A 461 -19.01 -20.10 -16.17
CA PRO A 461 -19.65 -20.11 -17.48
C PRO A 461 -19.55 -18.73 -18.16
N VAL A 462 -18.34 -18.36 -18.59
CA VAL A 462 -18.05 -17.08 -19.25
C VAL A 462 -17.29 -17.27 -20.56
N ALA A 463 -17.59 -16.42 -21.54
CA ALA A 463 -16.88 -16.36 -22.81
C ALA A 463 -15.49 -15.69 -22.69
N GLY A 464 -15.30 -14.84 -21.68
CA GLY A 464 -14.05 -14.09 -21.46
C GLY A 464 -13.93 -13.49 -20.06
N LEU A 465 -12.69 -13.23 -19.65
CA LEU A 465 -12.29 -12.62 -18.39
C LEU A 465 -11.52 -11.32 -18.65
N ILE A 466 -11.86 -10.27 -17.92
CA ILE A 466 -11.15 -8.99 -17.93
C ILE A 466 -10.60 -8.75 -16.52
N LEU A 467 -9.29 -8.76 -16.37
CA LEU A 467 -8.61 -8.68 -15.10
C LEU A 467 -7.79 -7.39 -15.03
N ILE A 468 -8.23 -6.43 -14.23
CA ILE A 468 -7.49 -5.19 -13.99
C ILE A 468 -6.62 -5.35 -12.75
N SER A 469 -5.33 -5.11 -12.92
CA SER A 469 -4.29 -5.27 -11.89
C SER A 469 -4.36 -6.63 -11.19
N PRO A 470 -4.29 -7.76 -11.94
CA PRO A 470 -4.49 -9.11 -11.40
C PRO A 470 -3.38 -9.57 -10.47
N SER A 471 -3.63 -10.73 -9.84
CA SER A 471 -2.62 -11.51 -9.13
C SER A 471 -2.41 -12.89 -9.77
N SER A 472 -1.19 -13.40 -9.73
CA SER A 472 -0.82 -14.76 -10.18
C SER A 472 -0.84 -15.79 -9.04
N VAL A 473 -0.97 -15.32 -7.80
CA VAL A 473 -1.08 -16.14 -6.59
C VAL A 473 -2.32 -15.74 -5.82
N SER A 474 -2.89 -16.65 -5.05
CA SER A 474 -3.80 -16.26 -3.99
C SER A 474 -2.99 -15.68 -2.83
N TRP A 475 -3.37 -14.52 -2.32
CA TRP A 475 -2.72 -13.93 -1.15
C TRP A 475 -3.51 -14.21 0.11
N GLN A 476 -2.82 -14.16 1.26
CA GLN A 476 -3.46 -14.24 2.58
C GLN A 476 -4.50 -13.12 2.78
N ALA A 477 -5.43 -13.37 3.68
CA ALA A 477 -6.48 -12.44 4.05
C ALA A 477 -5.95 -11.11 4.63
N ILE A 478 -6.76 -10.06 4.47
CA ILE A 478 -6.61 -8.80 5.18
C ILE A 478 -7.80 -8.67 6.11
N GLY A 479 -7.52 -8.52 7.40
CA GLY A 479 -8.51 -8.35 8.47
C GLY A 479 -9.02 -6.91 8.61
N PRO A 480 -9.98 -6.69 9.52
CA PRO A 480 -10.72 -5.44 9.71
C PRO A 480 -9.85 -4.19 9.89
N ASP A 481 -8.75 -4.31 10.62
CA ASP A 481 -7.84 -3.19 10.91
C ASP A 481 -6.63 -3.15 9.96
N GLY A 482 -6.76 -3.72 8.76
CA GLY A 482 -5.63 -3.98 7.87
C GLY A 482 -4.69 -5.07 8.40
N GLU A 483 -5.16 -5.85 9.40
CA GLU A 483 -4.36 -6.91 10.02
C GLU A 483 -4.04 -8.01 8.99
N ILE A 484 -2.79 -8.43 8.98
CA ILE A 484 -2.34 -9.59 8.22
C ILE A 484 -2.70 -10.85 9.01
N ALA A 485 -3.82 -11.48 8.70
CA ALA A 485 -4.24 -12.73 9.33
C ALA A 485 -3.55 -13.94 8.67
N ASP A 486 -3.17 -14.95 9.47
CA ASP A 486 -2.71 -16.26 8.97
C ASP A 486 -3.91 -17.13 8.56
N THR A 487 -4.69 -16.58 7.63
CA THR A 487 -5.98 -17.12 7.19
C THR A 487 -6.11 -16.92 5.68
N PRO A 488 -6.72 -17.86 4.94
CA PRO A 488 -6.95 -17.69 3.51
C PRO A 488 -7.92 -16.54 3.21
N SER A 489 -7.67 -15.83 2.11
CA SER A 489 -8.67 -14.92 1.54
C SER A 489 -9.87 -15.69 1.00
N TRP A 490 -9.63 -16.85 0.36
CA TRP A 490 -10.64 -17.58 -0.40
C TRP A 490 -10.88 -18.98 0.11
N THR A 491 -12.12 -19.45 -0.05
CA THR A 491 -12.47 -20.86 0.10
C THR A 491 -13.11 -21.41 -1.17
N TRP A 492 -12.94 -22.70 -1.39
CA TRP A 492 -13.62 -23.46 -2.44
C TRP A 492 -14.21 -24.73 -1.84
N LYS A 493 -15.53 -24.92 -1.96
CA LYS A 493 -16.26 -26.04 -1.35
C LYS A 493 -15.98 -26.16 0.15
N GLY A 494 -15.89 -25.01 0.83
CA GLY A 494 -15.57 -24.90 2.25
C GLY A 494 -14.12 -25.22 2.64
N ARG A 495 -13.23 -25.46 1.67
CA ARG A 495 -11.79 -25.70 1.92
C ARG A 495 -10.98 -24.44 1.63
N PRO A 496 -9.97 -24.11 2.46
CA PRO A 496 -9.02 -23.05 2.17
C PRO A 496 -8.37 -23.21 0.79
N VAL A 497 -8.35 -22.13 0.01
CA VAL A 497 -7.44 -22.02 -1.14
C VAL A 497 -6.06 -21.67 -0.57
N PRO A 498 -4.97 -22.39 -0.94
CA PRO A 498 -3.63 -22.08 -0.45
C PRO A 498 -3.23 -20.65 -0.81
N TRP A 499 -2.45 -20.00 0.06
CA TRP A 499 -2.18 -18.58 -0.04
C TRP A 499 -0.71 -18.22 0.16
N ALA A 500 -0.31 -17.09 -0.43
CA ALA A 500 1.00 -16.48 -0.28
C ALA A 500 0.98 -15.45 0.87
N PRO A 501 1.95 -15.50 1.79
CA PRO A 501 2.01 -14.53 2.87
C PRO A 501 2.60 -13.19 2.42
N LEU A 502 2.01 -12.10 2.91
CA LEU A 502 2.57 -10.75 2.74
C LEU A 502 3.74 -10.55 3.70
N GLN A 503 4.87 -10.11 3.17
CA GLN A 503 6.07 -9.85 3.97
C GLN A 503 6.00 -8.46 4.63
N GLY A 504 5.04 -8.23 5.54
CA GLY A 504 4.80 -6.92 6.15
C GLY A 504 6.00 -6.30 6.88
N GLY A 505 6.98 -7.11 7.30
CA GLY A 505 8.23 -6.61 7.88
C GLY A 505 9.04 -5.69 6.96
N THR A 506 8.88 -5.80 5.64
CA THR A 506 9.56 -4.93 4.66
C THR A 506 9.01 -3.50 4.65
N LEU A 507 7.83 -3.27 5.22
CA LEU A 507 7.21 -1.95 5.32
C LEU A 507 7.72 -1.13 6.51
N MET A 508 8.34 -1.78 7.51
CA MET A 508 8.77 -1.10 8.73
C MET A 508 9.68 0.12 8.53
N PRO A 509 10.66 0.11 7.62
CA PRO A 509 11.45 1.30 7.32
C PRO A 509 10.58 2.49 6.86
N GLN A 510 9.53 2.23 6.07
CA GLN A 510 8.60 3.26 5.61
C GLN A 510 7.71 3.75 6.75
N LEU A 511 7.15 2.83 7.55
CA LEU A 511 6.32 3.18 8.71
C LEU A 511 7.08 4.05 9.72
N ILE A 512 8.34 3.70 10.02
CA ILE A 512 9.18 4.51 10.92
C ILE A 512 9.39 5.90 10.31
N ARG A 513 9.71 6.00 9.02
CA ARG A 513 9.87 7.28 8.32
C ARG A 513 8.61 8.14 8.37
N ASN A 514 7.44 7.54 8.17
CA ASN A 514 6.16 8.24 8.24
C ASN A 514 5.89 8.69 9.68
N ALA A 515 6.14 7.85 10.69
CA ALA A 515 6.02 8.22 12.10
C ALA A 515 6.91 9.42 12.49
N TRP A 516 8.11 9.53 11.92
CA TRP A 516 8.99 10.70 12.10
C TRP A 516 8.41 11.99 11.50
N ARG A 517 7.70 11.89 10.37
CA ARG A 517 7.09 13.02 9.66
C ARG A 517 5.67 13.32 10.10
N ALA A 518 5.04 12.44 10.90
CA ALA A 518 3.63 12.49 11.22
C ALA A 518 3.13 13.86 11.67
N HIS A 519 3.88 14.58 12.51
CA HIS A 519 3.46 15.93 12.91
C HIS A 519 3.49 16.93 11.75
N GLN A 520 4.54 16.90 10.94
CA GLN A 520 4.67 17.79 9.78
C GLN A 520 3.59 17.51 8.75
N ASP A 521 3.33 16.22 8.47
CA ASP A 521 2.33 15.81 7.50
C ASP A 521 0.92 16.19 7.95
N VAL A 522 0.56 15.91 9.21
CA VAL A 522 -0.74 16.28 9.81
C VAL A 522 -0.94 17.79 9.83
N THR A 523 0.06 18.56 10.29
CA THR A 523 -0.05 20.04 10.32
C THR A 523 -0.14 20.64 8.92
N ALA A 524 0.52 20.04 7.94
CA ALA A 524 0.50 20.48 6.55
C ALA A 524 -0.65 19.88 5.72
N HIS A 525 -1.52 19.06 6.33
CA HIS A 525 -2.60 18.33 5.63
C HIS A 525 -2.09 17.53 4.43
N ARG A 526 -0.93 16.88 4.58
CA ARG A 526 -0.30 16.05 3.55
C ARG A 526 -0.55 14.57 3.83
N PRO A 527 -0.78 13.75 2.80
CA PRO A 527 -0.96 12.32 3.00
C PRO A 527 0.38 11.65 3.35
N SER A 528 0.39 10.84 4.42
CA SER A 528 1.52 9.98 4.75
C SER A 528 1.36 8.62 4.07
N LEU A 529 1.89 8.52 2.85
CA LEU A 529 1.64 7.37 1.98
C LEU A 529 2.44 6.11 2.36
N LEU A 530 1.75 4.97 2.33
CA LEU A 530 2.30 3.63 2.44
C LEU A 530 2.28 2.94 1.07
N ARG A 531 3.47 2.53 0.59
CA ARG A 531 3.63 1.80 -0.67
C ARG A 531 3.83 0.32 -0.38
N LEU A 532 2.86 -0.50 -0.76
CA LEU A 532 2.82 -1.93 -0.42
C LEU A 532 3.62 -2.81 -1.40
N GLY A 533 3.99 -2.27 -2.57
CA GLY A 533 4.63 -3.04 -3.64
C GLY A 533 5.88 -3.82 -3.20
N ALA A 534 6.69 -3.28 -2.29
CA ALA A 534 7.87 -3.97 -1.76
C ALA A 534 7.51 -5.21 -0.92
N ALA A 535 6.43 -5.15 -0.14
CA ALA A 535 5.96 -6.28 0.66
C ALA A 535 5.34 -7.37 -0.22
N TYR A 536 4.55 -6.99 -1.22
CA TYR A 536 3.98 -7.94 -2.17
C TYR A 536 5.05 -8.59 -3.05
N ARG A 537 6.04 -7.84 -3.57
CA ARG A 537 7.15 -8.45 -4.33
C ARG A 537 7.95 -9.44 -3.50
N ALA A 538 8.26 -9.09 -2.24
CA ALA A 538 8.94 -10.01 -1.33
C ALA A 538 8.08 -11.25 -1.00
N GLY A 539 6.77 -11.07 -0.85
CA GLY A 539 5.82 -12.18 -0.69
C GLY A 539 5.72 -13.07 -1.92
N LEU A 540 5.76 -12.48 -3.12
CA LEU A 540 5.64 -13.19 -4.40
C LEU A 540 6.86 -14.09 -4.63
N ALA A 541 8.05 -13.54 -4.38
CA ALA A 541 9.30 -14.29 -4.47
C ALA A 541 9.38 -15.47 -3.47
N ALA A 542 8.68 -15.35 -2.34
CA ALA A 542 8.62 -16.37 -1.30
C ALA A 542 7.32 -17.20 -1.32
N ALA A 543 6.47 -17.03 -2.34
CA ALA A 543 5.15 -17.63 -2.38
C ALA A 543 5.26 -19.17 -2.46
N PRO A 544 4.49 -19.92 -1.65
CA PRO A 544 4.35 -21.36 -1.81
C PRO A 544 3.85 -21.72 -3.21
N ALA A 545 4.35 -22.82 -3.78
CA ALA A 545 3.99 -23.23 -5.14
C ALA A 545 2.49 -23.55 -5.30
N ASP A 546 1.84 -24.02 -4.24
CA ASP A 546 0.41 -24.33 -4.18
C ASP A 546 -0.48 -23.08 -4.04
N ALA A 547 0.08 -21.94 -3.64
CA ALA A 547 -0.62 -20.65 -3.68
C ALA A 547 -0.74 -20.06 -5.09
N THR A 548 -0.02 -20.62 -6.07
CA THR A 548 -0.07 -20.16 -7.47
C THR A 548 -1.43 -20.48 -8.09
N LEU A 549 -2.08 -19.46 -8.66
CA LEU A 549 -3.31 -19.65 -9.43
C LEU A 549 -2.97 -20.33 -10.75
N ARG A 550 -3.55 -21.52 -10.95
CA ARG A 550 -3.31 -22.38 -12.12
C ARG A 550 -4.10 -21.85 -13.32
N SER A 551 -3.73 -20.68 -13.82
CA SER A 551 -4.45 -19.95 -14.87
C SER A 551 -4.63 -20.74 -16.17
N GLU A 552 -3.84 -21.80 -16.41
CA GLU A 552 -4.06 -22.74 -17.51
C GLU A 552 -5.35 -23.57 -17.40
N GLN A 553 -5.98 -23.60 -16.21
CA GLN A 553 -7.25 -24.29 -15.97
C GLN A 553 -8.46 -23.42 -16.33
N ALA A 554 -8.32 -22.09 -16.36
CA ALA A 554 -9.38 -21.21 -16.83
C ALA A 554 -9.52 -21.33 -18.35
N THR A 555 -10.70 -21.69 -18.85
CA THR A 555 -10.91 -21.97 -20.29
C THR A 555 -11.28 -20.72 -21.10
N ALA A 556 -11.82 -19.70 -20.45
CA ALA A 556 -12.18 -18.42 -21.07
C ALA A 556 -10.94 -17.62 -21.48
N SER A 557 -11.03 -16.84 -22.56
CA SER A 557 -9.94 -15.92 -22.96
C SER A 557 -9.78 -14.80 -21.94
N VAL A 558 -8.55 -14.32 -21.75
CA VAL A 558 -8.21 -13.37 -20.69
C VAL A 558 -7.62 -12.08 -21.27
N LEU A 559 -8.18 -10.93 -20.87
CA LEU A 559 -7.56 -9.62 -21.02
C LEU A 559 -7.02 -9.16 -19.66
N CYS A 560 -5.72 -8.95 -19.55
CA CYS A 560 -5.07 -8.31 -18.40
C CYS A 560 -4.77 -6.84 -18.71
N LEU A 561 -5.14 -5.93 -17.80
CA LEU A 561 -4.79 -4.51 -17.87
C LEU A 561 -3.97 -4.14 -16.62
N THR A 562 -2.77 -3.58 -16.79
CA THR A 562 -1.86 -3.23 -15.68
C THR A 562 -1.26 -1.84 -15.84
N GLY A 563 -0.93 -1.20 -14.72
CA GLY A 563 -0.12 0.02 -14.68
C GLY A 563 1.36 -0.30 -14.45
N ALA A 564 2.26 0.34 -15.19
CA ALA A 564 3.70 0.15 -15.02
C ALA A 564 4.25 0.73 -13.69
N ASP A 565 3.53 1.70 -13.11
CA ASP A 565 3.85 2.33 -11.82
C ASP A 565 2.90 1.86 -10.71
N ASP A 566 2.47 0.59 -10.72
CA ASP A 566 1.69 0.01 -9.63
C ASP A 566 2.50 0.00 -8.31
N GLN A 567 2.08 0.83 -7.36
CA GLN A 567 2.71 0.97 -6.04
C GLN A 567 2.03 0.11 -4.96
N LEU A 568 0.93 -0.57 -5.30
CA LEU A 568 0.22 -1.49 -4.40
C LEU A 568 0.83 -2.88 -4.47
N TRP A 569 0.88 -3.49 -5.66
CA TRP A 569 1.45 -4.83 -5.87
C TRP A 569 2.04 -5.00 -7.28
N PRO A 570 2.87 -6.01 -7.57
CA PRO A 570 3.50 -6.14 -8.88
C PRO A 570 2.53 -6.72 -9.93
N SER A 571 1.46 -6.00 -10.27
CA SER A 571 0.40 -6.49 -11.16
C SER A 571 0.90 -6.84 -12.55
N ASP A 572 1.85 -6.09 -13.11
CA ASP A 572 2.45 -6.35 -14.42
C ASP A 572 3.20 -7.69 -14.50
N GLU A 573 4.06 -7.96 -13.50
CA GLU A 573 4.77 -9.23 -13.34
C GLU A 573 3.79 -10.39 -13.16
N MET A 574 2.75 -10.16 -12.35
CA MET A 574 1.72 -11.17 -12.08
C MET A 574 0.84 -11.44 -13.31
N ALA A 575 0.44 -10.42 -14.08
CA ALA A 575 -0.31 -10.58 -15.33
C ALA A 575 0.49 -11.37 -16.37
N THR A 576 1.79 -11.06 -16.50
CA THR A 576 2.71 -11.80 -17.37
C THR A 576 2.79 -13.27 -16.95
N ALA A 577 2.89 -13.55 -15.65
CA ALA A 577 2.89 -14.92 -15.14
C ALA A 577 1.56 -15.65 -15.37
N VAL A 578 0.42 -14.96 -15.25
CA VAL A 578 -0.91 -15.53 -15.55
C VAL A 578 -1.01 -15.95 -17.01
N LEU A 579 -0.62 -15.08 -17.96
CA LEU A 579 -0.71 -15.41 -19.38
C LEU A 579 0.39 -16.38 -19.86
N GLY A 580 1.58 -16.34 -19.25
CA GLY A 580 2.70 -17.21 -19.62
C GLY A 580 2.43 -18.71 -19.37
N ARG A 581 1.41 -19.05 -18.58
CA ARG A 581 0.96 -20.44 -18.35
C ARG A 581 -0.07 -20.91 -19.37
N ARG A 582 -0.62 -19.98 -20.16
CA ARG A 582 -1.76 -20.20 -21.05
C ARG A 582 -1.29 -20.27 -22.51
N SER A 583 -2.18 -20.75 -23.38
CA SER A 583 -1.88 -20.92 -24.83
C SER A 583 -3.01 -20.43 -25.73
N ASP A 584 -4.01 -19.73 -25.20
CA ASP A 584 -5.08 -19.14 -26.02
C ASP A 584 -4.54 -17.90 -26.74
N ALA A 585 -4.56 -17.93 -28.08
CA ALA A 585 -4.08 -16.83 -28.91
C ALA A 585 -4.93 -15.55 -28.79
N ARG A 586 -6.09 -15.63 -28.12
CA ARG A 586 -6.97 -14.49 -27.82
C ARG A 586 -6.64 -13.83 -26.48
N ASP A 587 -5.74 -14.42 -25.68
CA ASP A 587 -5.29 -13.80 -24.44
C ASP A 587 -4.46 -12.53 -24.75
N GLU A 588 -4.69 -11.46 -24.00
CA GLU A 588 -4.03 -10.17 -24.20
C GLU A 588 -3.58 -9.57 -22.86
N HIS A 589 -2.40 -8.95 -22.85
CA HIS A 589 -1.92 -8.15 -21.72
C HIS A 589 -1.53 -6.75 -22.22
N ARG A 590 -2.13 -5.72 -21.62
CA ARG A 590 -1.83 -4.31 -21.88
C ARG A 590 -1.27 -3.69 -20.61
N THR A 591 -0.07 -3.12 -20.73
CA THR A 591 0.59 -2.38 -19.66
C THR A 591 0.64 -0.91 -20.04
N PHE A 592 0.26 -0.03 -19.12
CA PHE A 592 0.20 1.41 -19.37
C PHE A 592 1.29 2.17 -18.61
N ASP A 593 2.11 2.91 -19.34
CA ASP A 593 3.21 3.71 -18.78
C ASP A 593 2.70 4.89 -17.95
N GLY A 594 3.26 5.05 -16.75
CA GLY A 594 2.89 6.14 -15.83
C GLY A 594 1.52 5.98 -15.18
N ALA A 595 0.90 4.80 -15.30
CA ALA A 595 -0.33 4.44 -14.62
C ALA A 595 -0.07 3.52 -13.43
N GLY A 596 -0.91 3.63 -12.41
CA GLY A 596 -0.81 2.84 -11.18
C GLY A 596 -1.76 1.67 -11.13
N HIS A 597 -2.02 1.24 -9.90
CA HIS A 597 -2.85 0.08 -9.58
C HIS A 597 -4.31 0.21 -10.05
N LEU A 598 -4.88 1.42 -9.99
CA LEU A 598 -6.30 1.63 -10.24
C LEU A 598 -6.56 2.17 -11.65
N LEU A 599 -6.96 1.30 -12.58
CA LEU A 599 -7.38 1.70 -13.93
C LEU A 599 -8.90 1.83 -13.98
N ARG A 600 -9.40 3.06 -13.87
CA ARG A 600 -10.85 3.35 -13.89
C ARG A 600 -11.35 3.48 -15.33
N LEU A 601 -12.53 2.92 -15.62
CA LEU A 601 -13.17 2.99 -16.93
C LEU A 601 -13.96 4.30 -17.13
N GLY A 602 -13.27 5.42 -16.97
CA GLY A 602 -13.83 6.77 -17.09
C GLY A 602 -12.75 7.80 -16.83
N MET A 603 -12.96 9.02 -17.32
CA MET A 603 -11.98 10.10 -17.16
C MET A 603 -12.24 10.90 -15.89
N PHE A 604 -11.29 10.84 -14.95
CA PHE A 604 -11.37 11.45 -13.64
C PHE A 604 -10.02 12.07 -13.26
N PRO A 605 -9.99 13.01 -12.29
CA PRO A 605 -8.76 13.55 -11.73
C PRO A 605 -7.76 12.47 -11.32
N ALA A 606 -6.49 12.72 -11.65
CA ALA A 606 -5.37 11.78 -11.47
C ALA A 606 -4.31 12.29 -10.47
N ASP A 607 -4.57 13.40 -9.76
CA ASP A 607 -3.63 13.99 -8.80
C ASP A 607 -3.51 13.14 -7.52
N ALA A 608 -4.63 12.74 -6.92
CA ALA A 608 -4.64 11.80 -5.80
C ALA A 608 -4.90 10.37 -6.30
N GLN A 609 -3.87 9.52 -6.28
CA GLN A 609 -3.93 8.08 -6.60
C GLN A 609 -3.58 7.25 -5.36
N TRP A 610 -4.35 7.47 -4.31
CA TRP A 610 -4.24 6.78 -3.03
C TRP A 610 -5.58 6.84 -2.29
N THR A 611 -5.80 5.92 -1.37
CA THR A 611 -6.90 6.00 -0.41
C THR A 611 -6.51 5.42 0.94
N GLY A 612 -7.03 5.98 2.04
CA GLY A 612 -6.67 5.51 3.38
C GLY A 612 -5.16 5.56 3.66
N GLY A 613 -4.42 6.45 2.96
CA GLY A 613 -2.95 6.51 3.04
C GLY A 613 -2.21 5.42 2.26
N ILE A 614 -2.90 4.53 1.54
CA ILE A 614 -2.30 3.50 0.70
C ILE A 614 -2.11 4.04 -0.73
N ALA A 615 -0.87 4.01 -1.22
CA ALA A 615 -0.55 4.49 -2.56
C ALA A 615 -0.85 3.45 -3.65
N PHE A 616 -1.57 3.86 -4.69
CA PHE A 616 -1.81 3.07 -5.90
C PHE A 616 -0.76 3.29 -6.98
N GLY A 617 -0.11 4.46 -6.96
CA GLY A 617 0.85 4.86 -7.98
C GLY A 617 0.18 5.45 -9.22
N GLY A 618 1.00 5.85 -10.19
CA GLY A 618 0.54 6.60 -11.35
C GLY A 618 0.13 8.04 -11.03
N GLY A 619 0.00 8.85 -12.08
CA GLY A 619 -0.48 10.23 -11.96
C GLY A 619 -0.39 10.99 -13.28
N GLY A 620 -1.06 12.15 -13.32
CA GLY A 620 -1.02 13.06 -14.46
C GLY A 620 -1.35 12.39 -15.81
N ALA A 621 -0.58 12.72 -16.85
CA ALA A 621 -0.86 12.29 -18.21
C ALA A 621 -0.78 10.76 -18.41
N GLY A 622 0.10 10.06 -17.69
CA GLY A 622 0.22 8.60 -17.78
C GLY A 622 -1.06 7.89 -17.33
N GLN A 623 -1.54 8.27 -16.15
CA GLN A 623 -2.80 7.76 -15.60
C GLN A 623 -4.02 8.19 -16.45
N GLY A 624 -4.05 9.45 -16.92
CA GLY A 624 -5.10 9.96 -17.80
C GLY A 624 -5.25 9.13 -19.08
N ARG A 625 -4.14 8.94 -19.82
CA ARG A 625 -4.13 8.10 -21.04
C ARG A 625 -4.55 6.66 -20.75
N ALA A 626 -4.04 6.07 -19.66
CA ALA A 626 -4.35 4.69 -19.30
C ALA A 626 -5.85 4.47 -19.03
N GLN A 627 -6.52 5.42 -18.36
CA GLN A 627 -7.97 5.34 -18.14
C GLN A 627 -8.74 5.34 -19.47
N ARG A 628 -8.34 6.18 -20.43
CA ARG A 628 -8.94 6.24 -21.77
C ARG A 628 -8.69 4.96 -22.57
N GLU A 629 -7.45 4.50 -22.61
CA GLU A 629 -7.08 3.29 -23.34
C GLU A 629 -7.66 2.01 -22.71
N ALA A 630 -7.86 1.98 -21.39
CA ALA A 630 -8.53 0.89 -20.70
C ALA A 630 -9.99 0.74 -21.17
N VAL A 631 -10.73 1.83 -21.34
CA VAL A 631 -12.10 1.81 -21.90
C VAL A 631 -12.08 1.17 -23.30
N HIS A 632 -11.20 1.64 -24.18
CA HIS A 632 -11.08 1.10 -25.54
C HIS A 632 -10.67 -0.38 -25.56
N SER A 633 -9.75 -0.78 -24.68
CA SER A 633 -9.27 -2.15 -24.56
C SER A 633 -10.39 -3.10 -24.11
N VAL A 634 -11.16 -2.70 -23.09
CA VAL A 634 -12.31 -3.45 -22.58
C VAL A 634 -13.38 -3.60 -23.64
N LEU A 635 -13.86 -2.50 -24.22
CA LEU A 635 -14.93 -2.54 -25.24
C LEU A 635 -14.49 -3.31 -26.49
N GLY A 636 -13.23 -3.16 -26.91
CA GLY A 636 -12.66 -3.90 -28.03
C GLY A 636 -12.59 -5.40 -27.78
N PHE A 637 -12.16 -5.81 -26.58
CA PHE A 637 -12.14 -7.23 -26.20
C PHE A 637 -13.54 -7.82 -26.10
N LEU A 638 -14.47 -7.13 -25.45
CA LEU A 638 -15.87 -7.54 -25.36
C LEU A 638 -16.50 -7.71 -26.75
N ALA A 639 -16.27 -6.77 -27.66
CA ALA A 639 -16.79 -6.84 -29.02
C ALA A 639 -16.26 -8.06 -29.79
N ARG A 640 -14.99 -8.44 -29.59
CA ARG A 640 -14.39 -9.63 -30.20
C ARG A 640 -14.92 -10.93 -29.60
N ILE A 641 -14.95 -11.03 -28.28
CA ILE A 641 -15.28 -12.26 -27.56
C ILE A 641 -16.77 -12.57 -27.58
N THR A 642 -17.62 -11.53 -27.59
CA THR A 642 -19.07 -11.68 -27.64
C THR A 642 -19.62 -11.55 -29.06
N ALA A 643 -18.79 -11.53 -30.10
CA ALA A 643 -19.29 -11.50 -31.47
C ALA A 643 -20.12 -12.76 -31.77
N VAL A 644 -21.28 -12.59 -32.41
CA VAL A 644 -22.06 -13.73 -32.91
C VAL A 644 -21.27 -14.35 -34.07
N ALA A 645 -20.97 -15.65 -33.99
CA ALA A 645 -20.37 -16.37 -35.11
C ALA A 645 -21.28 -16.20 -36.34
N ARG A 646 -20.76 -15.63 -37.43
CA ARG A 646 -21.50 -15.58 -38.70
C ARG A 646 -21.66 -17.02 -39.18
N ALA A 647 -22.90 -17.52 -39.13
CA ALA A 647 -23.29 -18.84 -39.63
C ALA A 647 -23.03 -18.99 -41.13
#